data_AF-A0A016U6Q4-F1
#
_entry.id   AF-A0A016U6Q4-F1
#
_cell.length_a   1.000
_cell.length_b   1.000
_cell.length_c   1.000
_cell.angle_alpha   90.00
_cell.angle_beta   90.00
_cell.angle_gamma   90.00
#
_symmetry.space_group_name_H-M   'P 1'
#
loop_
_entity.id
_entity.type
_entity.pdbx_description
1 polymer ?
#
loop_
_entity_poly.entity_id
_entity_poly.type
_entity_poly.pdbx_seq_one_letter_code
_entity_poly.pdbx_strand_id
1 'polypeptide(L)'
;MKTLPGEMMEEPVCDNCSPATELTCPQGNRCDFTLLKRSKNGAKCSKYACKQGHMLAQIGSEPGRISSAVCDRDKQLTWKADTGELLGEDLYATCGFPCSTCRPLLAVETPCPPNYICSITGTADPFVYSMDAQGCLVPACAVGQMFSVRKPVTRAICANGGYLVNGNIVSQVVCGRLCPSCTVPPRDGLTCPDGLVCIAVSKRLGQCSEAYCPAGVMTADGVQVDFLTCKSQGRWEDAAGTVYTAAQCELSCELCAALTNTGMPCPTGLICEVTAERDGQCKETYCPKGQMTGNPARNTLTSLTCNGRSQWIDTQNTVYTSAQCEIPCDQCTPLPQCGSGCPMGFICTPVETQPGQCPSAVCTTGTMKAQPGNVAVTSLTCDGSAQWVDAQKNVYTAAQCETSCTGCTALSNGGMACPKGFVCEVAATRAGQCTETYCPKGQLTGNAARTPLTLLTCDANAQWVDAQAATYTTAQCEIPCTQCPALTNAGMPCLSGFKCTPVLTRNDGQCSEAYCDAGIMTAGSGRTTVTQLTCNGLQQWVDPQMTVYSVAQCETSCTCPPLTITPSPNPIPTRGNALGADAAGCSTIVTRCSRNDLYRLVTADGIVTLEPPAAQSTAMTCVGGKWMATINGVQTVVQEQACYTFPCTTCNNVRTGPGVVTTLAYDPTSFCKQYVLSGCPNGYKVGTTTIGSTLTCSDRQRWSSGSFQGPIGGMVTVNCA
;
A
#
# COMPACT_ATOMS: atom_id res chain seq x y z
N MET A 1 123.21 -42.07 100.87
CA MET A 1 121.89 -41.57 100.39
C MET A 1 122.05 -41.19 98.92
N LYS A 2 121.03 -41.49 98.09
CA LYS A 2 121.05 -41.64 96.62
C LYS A 2 120.87 -40.32 95.85
N THR A 3 121.42 -40.31 94.63
CA THR A 3 121.30 -39.38 93.49
C THR A 3 119.93 -39.40 92.79
N LEU A 4 119.58 -38.33 92.04
CA LEU A 4 118.92 -38.37 90.71
C LEU A 4 119.01 -36.99 89.95
N PRO A 5 119.10 -36.95 88.60
CA PRO A 5 119.39 -35.77 87.75
C PRO A 5 118.27 -35.36 86.75
N GLY A 6 118.48 -34.26 85.99
CA GLY A 6 118.04 -34.14 84.58
C GLY A 6 117.37 -32.83 84.13
N GLU A 7 118.13 -31.91 83.52
CA GLU A 7 117.65 -30.79 82.67
C GLU A 7 117.29 -31.29 81.24
N MET A 8 116.26 -30.72 80.60
CA MET A 8 115.86 -30.96 79.20
C MET A 8 115.88 -29.64 78.39
N MET A 9 116.49 -29.68 77.19
CA MET A 9 116.61 -28.62 76.17
C MET A 9 115.33 -28.43 75.31
N GLU A 10 115.18 -27.22 74.73
CA GLU A 10 114.16 -26.81 73.73
C GLU A 10 114.18 -27.64 72.43
N GLU A 11 113.00 -27.88 71.82
CA GLU A 11 112.85 -28.43 70.47
C GLU A 11 112.93 -27.33 69.38
N PRO A 12 113.64 -27.54 68.25
CA PRO A 12 113.74 -26.56 67.16
C PRO A 12 112.46 -26.47 66.29
N VAL A 13 111.99 -25.24 66.03
CA VAL A 13 110.83 -24.93 65.19
C VAL A 13 111.23 -24.85 63.70
N CYS A 14 110.57 -25.66 62.86
CA CYS A 14 110.91 -25.89 61.45
C CYS A 14 110.24 -24.89 60.46
N ASP A 15 110.11 -23.60 60.80
CA ASP A 15 109.32 -22.62 60.03
C ASP A 15 110.02 -21.29 59.71
N ASN A 16 111.35 -21.23 59.84
CA ASN A 16 112.09 -19.97 59.71
C ASN A 16 112.47 -19.58 58.26
N CYS A 17 112.17 -20.39 57.23
CA CYS A 17 112.52 -20.07 55.84
C CYS A 17 111.67 -18.93 55.25
N SER A 18 112.26 -18.12 54.36
CA SER A 18 111.60 -16.99 53.70
C SER A 18 110.47 -17.45 52.75
N PRO A 19 109.41 -16.65 52.53
CA PRO A 19 108.39 -16.96 51.53
C PRO A 19 108.98 -17.10 50.11
N ALA A 20 108.32 -17.89 49.26
CA ALA A 20 108.73 -18.01 47.86
C ALA A 20 108.61 -16.65 47.12
N THR A 21 109.61 -16.36 46.29
CA THR A 21 109.61 -15.24 45.33
C THR A 21 109.32 -15.78 43.93
N GLU A 22 108.62 -15.01 43.11
CA GLU A 22 108.28 -15.43 41.75
C GLU A 22 109.54 -15.59 40.90
N LEU A 23 109.69 -16.79 40.32
CA LEU A 23 110.72 -17.09 39.34
C LEU A 23 110.32 -16.55 37.96
N THR A 24 111.23 -15.83 37.31
CA THR A 24 111.07 -15.40 35.90
C THR A 24 110.77 -16.61 35.02
N CYS A 25 109.68 -16.55 34.26
CA CYS A 25 109.22 -17.70 33.50
C CYS A 25 110.23 -18.11 32.40
N PRO A 26 110.78 -19.33 32.43
CA PRO A 26 111.72 -19.78 31.40
C PRO A 26 111.03 -19.96 30.04
N GLN A 27 111.80 -19.74 28.97
CA GLN A 27 111.31 -19.97 27.60
C GLN A 27 110.78 -21.41 27.41
N GLY A 28 109.78 -21.56 26.55
CA GLY A 28 109.11 -22.84 26.32
C GLY A 28 108.13 -23.24 27.42
N ASN A 29 107.91 -22.39 28.43
CA ASN A 29 106.88 -22.56 29.44
C ASN A 29 106.01 -21.30 29.56
N ARG A 30 104.76 -21.52 29.96
CA ARG A 30 103.87 -20.48 30.48
C ARG A 30 103.81 -20.62 31.99
N CYS A 31 104.08 -19.55 32.74
CA CYS A 31 104.14 -19.62 34.20
C CYS A 31 103.03 -18.81 34.86
N ASP A 32 102.60 -19.27 36.02
CA ASP A 32 101.62 -18.61 36.87
C ASP A 32 101.98 -18.83 38.34
N PHE A 33 102.55 -17.80 38.96
CA PHE A 33 102.96 -17.83 40.36
C PHE A 33 101.77 -17.96 41.33
N THR A 34 100.57 -17.53 40.94
CA THR A 34 99.39 -17.59 41.80
C THR A 34 98.95 -19.02 42.13
N LEU A 35 99.38 -19.97 41.28
CA LEU A 35 99.15 -21.41 41.46
C LEU A 35 100.11 -22.06 42.47
N LEU A 36 101.16 -21.36 42.89
CA LEU A 36 102.10 -21.85 43.89
C LEU A 36 101.47 -21.73 45.29
N LYS A 37 101.35 -22.84 46.00
CA LYS A 37 100.67 -22.90 47.30
C LYS A 37 101.61 -23.31 48.41
N ARG A 38 101.65 -22.48 49.46
CA ARG A 38 102.29 -22.82 50.74
C ARG A 38 101.35 -23.72 51.55
N SER A 39 101.91 -24.76 52.14
CA SER A 39 101.28 -25.71 53.04
C SER A 39 102.28 -26.12 54.13
N LYS A 40 101.88 -26.96 55.08
CA LYS A 40 102.81 -27.61 56.01
C LYS A 40 102.91 -29.10 55.68
N ASN A 41 104.11 -29.66 55.75
CA ASN A 41 104.33 -31.09 55.59
C ASN A 41 104.03 -31.86 56.90
N GLY A 42 104.17 -33.19 56.89
CA GLY A 42 103.92 -34.05 58.06
C GLY A 42 104.83 -33.79 59.28
N ALA A 43 105.98 -33.14 59.06
CA ALA A 43 106.90 -32.69 60.11
C ALA A 43 106.65 -31.23 60.55
N LYS A 44 105.50 -30.65 60.14
CA LYS A 44 105.10 -29.25 60.37
C LYS A 44 106.02 -28.19 59.74
N CYS A 45 106.95 -28.56 58.85
CA CYS A 45 107.78 -27.59 58.13
C CYS A 45 107.01 -27.02 56.93
N SER A 46 107.23 -25.73 56.62
CA SER A 46 106.65 -25.08 55.45
C SER A 46 107.02 -25.78 54.13
N LYS A 47 106.04 -25.95 53.24
CA LYS A 47 106.16 -26.61 51.94
C LYS A 47 105.46 -25.82 50.84
N TYR A 48 106.11 -25.61 49.70
CA TYR A 48 105.50 -25.09 48.48
C TYR A 48 105.30 -26.19 47.43
N ALA A 49 104.14 -26.19 46.78
CA ALA A 49 103.83 -27.03 45.65
C ALA A 49 102.84 -26.34 44.71
N CYS A 50 102.81 -26.74 43.44
CA CYS A 50 101.88 -26.20 42.46
C CYS A 50 100.52 -26.87 42.54
N LYS A 51 99.45 -26.06 42.53
CA LYS A 51 98.07 -26.56 42.42
C LYS A 51 97.82 -27.23 41.05
N GLN A 52 98.41 -26.66 40.00
CA GLN A 52 98.37 -27.15 38.62
C GLN A 52 99.69 -26.80 37.93
N GLY A 53 100.10 -27.61 36.96
CA GLY A 53 101.41 -27.47 36.29
C GLY A 53 102.56 -28.08 37.10
N HIS A 54 103.78 -27.89 36.62
CA HIS A 54 104.99 -28.34 37.31
C HIS A 54 105.58 -27.18 38.13
N MET A 55 106.08 -27.46 39.33
CA MET A 55 106.82 -26.44 40.07
C MET A 55 108.20 -26.28 39.43
N LEU A 56 108.47 -25.07 38.95
CA LEU A 56 109.79 -24.65 38.50
C LEU A 56 110.42 -23.90 39.66
N ALA A 57 111.61 -24.31 40.07
CA ALA A 57 112.38 -23.63 41.09
C ALA A 57 113.80 -23.40 40.61
N GLN A 58 114.45 -22.36 41.13
CA GLN A 58 115.85 -22.12 40.88
C GLN A 58 116.70 -23.21 41.57
N ILE A 59 117.43 -24.01 40.79
CA ILE A 59 118.37 -25.03 41.29
C ILE A 59 119.77 -24.60 40.83
N GLY A 60 120.59 -24.09 41.74
CA GLY A 60 121.85 -23.45 41.38
C GLY A 60 121.62 -22.22 40.50
N SER A 61 122.22 -22.20 39.30
CA SER A 61 122.09 -21.08 38.35
C SER A 61 120.97 -21.24 37.32
N GLU A 62 120.24 -22.37 37.29
CA GLU A 62 119.19 -22.61 36.28
C GLU A 62 117.83 -22.99 36.89
N PRO A 63 116.72 -22.62 36.23
CA PRO A 63 115.39 -23.13 36.56
C PRO A 63 115.26 -24.64 36.33
N GLY A 64 115.03 -25.40 37.39
CA GLY A 64 114.76 -26.84 37.35
C GLY A 64 113.30 -27.17 37.67
N ARG A 65 112.80 -28.31 37.17
CA ARG A 65 111.50 -28.85 37.55
C ARG A 65 111.62 -29.67 38.84
N ILE A 66 110.84 -29.31 39.84
CA ILE A 66 110.71 -30.05 41.10
C ILE A 66 109.25 -30.39 41.37
N SER A 67 109.00 -31.39 42.21
CA SER A 67 107.63 -31.70 42.66
C SER A 67 107.20 -30.79 43.80
N SER A 68 108.10 -30.46 44.72
CA SER A 68 107.85 -29.49 45.79
C SER A 68 109.11 -29.00 46.48
N ALA A 69 109.03 -27.82 47.11
CA ALA A 69 110.08 -27.27 47.97
C ALA A 69 109.64 -27.32 49.44
N VAL A 70 110.54 -27.69 50.34
CA VAL A 70 110.32 -27.87 51.78
C VAL A 70 111.40 -27.12 52.56
N CYS A 71 111.03 -26.41 53.62
CA CYS A 71 111.99 -25.76 54.52
C CYS A 71 112.78 -26.83 55.28
N ASP A 72 114.11 -26.79 55.19
CA ASP A 72 114.97 -27.80 55.80
C ASP A 72 114.99 -27.67 57.32
N ARG A 73 114.76 -28.80 58.00
CA ARG A 73 114.77 -28.88 59.47
C ARG A 73 116.19 -28.82 60.03
N ASP A 74 117.11 -29.51 59.36
CA ASP A 74 118.45 -29.75 59.91
C ASP A 74 119.41 -28.61 59.53
N LYS A 75 119.11 -27.89 58.44
CA LYS A 75 119.77 -26.65 58.00
C LYS A 75 118.77 -25.50 58.03
N GLN A 76 118.57 -24.94 59.23
CA GLN A 76 117.63 -23.84 59.44
C GLN A 76 117.83 -22.71 58.39
N LEU A 77 116.73 -22.09 57.96
CA LEU A 77 116.68 -21.02 56.94
C LEU A 77 116.89 -21.44 55.48
N THR A 78 117.14 -22.71 55.17
CA THR A 78 117.38 -23.16 53.78
C THR A 78 116.20 -23.95 53.21
N TRP A 79 115.80 -23.66 51.98
CA TRP A 79 114.84 -24.46 51.22
C TRP A 79 115.53 -25.64 50.54
N LYS A 80 114.85 -26.80 50.50
CA LYS A 80 115.27 -27.98 49.73
C LYS A 80 114.12 -28.55 48.90
N ALA A 81 114.43 -29.17 47.78
CA ALA A 81 113.47 -30.00 47.07
C ALA A 81 113.11 -31.23 47.90
N ASP A 82 111.96 -31.84 47.63
CA ASP A 82 111.57 -33.14 48.22
C ASP A 82 112.53 -34.28 47.87
N THR A 83 113.28 -34.16 46.78
CA THR A 83 114.39 -35.04 46.40
C THR A 83 115.66 -34.85 47.23
N GLY A 84 115.74 -33.78 48.04
CA GLY A 84 116.88 -33.45 48.91
C GLY A 84 117.86 -32.42 48.35
N GLU A 85 117.67 -31.94 47.12
CA GLU A 85 118.49 -30.89 46.51
C GLU A 85 118.30 -29.54 47.21
N LEU A 86 119.38 -28.80 47.49
CA LEU A 86 119.29 -27.48 48.13
C LEU A 86 118.87 -26.42 47.10
N LEU A 87 117.86 -25.62 47.45
CA LEU A 87 117.31 -24.54 46.63
C LEU A 87 117.83 -23.16 47.07
N GLY A 88 118.45 -23.07 48.26
CA GLY A 88 119.01 -21.85 48.83
C GLY A 88 118.19 -21.26 49.96
N GLU A 89 118.64 -20.14 50.53
CA GLU A 89 117.94 -19.44 51.61
C GLU A 89 116.64 -18.77 51.09
N ASP A 90 116.67 -18.26 49.85
CA ASP A 90 115.52 -17.69 49.16
C ASP A 90 114.99 -18.62 48.07
N LEU A 91 113.73 -19.01 48.19
CA LEU A 91 113.07 -19.87 47.20
C LEU A 91 112.54 -19.03 46.04
N TYR A 92 113.20 -19.08 44.89
CA TYR A 92 112.65 -18.58 43.64
C TYR A 92 111.91 -19.71 42.93
N ALA A 93 110.58 -19.62 42.85
CA ALA A 93 109.77 -20.65 42.20
C ALA A 93 108.51 -20.10 41.52
N THR A 94 107.97 -20.85 40.57
CA THR A 94 106.68 -20.58 39.90
C THR A 94 106.06 -21.90 39.43
N CYS A 95 104.81 -21.87 38.98
CA CYS A 95 104.17 -23.03 38.35
C CYS A 95 104.20 -22.88 36.84
N GLY A 96 104.88 -23.79 36.14
CA GLY A 96 105.06 -23.76 34.69
C GLY A 96 104.27 -24.83 33.94
N PHE A 97 103.82 -24.48 32.74
CA PHE A 97 103.18 -25.36 31.75
C PHE A 97 104.02 -25.41 30.47
N PRO A 98 104.44 -26.58 29.97
CA PRO A 98 105.22 -26.68 28.74
C PRO A 98 104.39 -26.30 27.51
N CYS A 99 105.01 -25.57 26.59
CA CYS A 99 104.36 -25.05 25.37
C CYS A 99 104.43 -25.98 24.14
N SER A 100 105.21 -27.06 24.18
CA SER A 100 105.58 -27.82 22.96
C SER A 100 104.67 -29.00 22.60
N THR A 101 103.55 -29.21 23.29
CA THR A 101 102.66 -30.36 23.04
C THR A 101 101.19 -29.91 22.95
N CYS A 102 100.71 -29.54 21.77
CA CYS A 102 99.27 -29.47 21.48
C CYS A 102 98.97 -30.05 20.11
N ARG A 103 97.84 -30.74 19.96
CA ARG A 103 97.30 -31.09 18.64
C ARG A 103 96.70 -29.84 18.00
N PRO A 104 96.73 -29.68 16.66
CA PRO A 104 96.04 -28.60 15.96
C PRO A 104 94.56 -28.50 16.38
N LEU A 105 94.00 -27.28 16.40
CA LEU A 105 92.57 -27.07 16.66
C LEU A 105 91.74 -27.69 15.56
N LEU A 106 90.67 -28.39 15.95
CA LEU A 106 89.66 -28.87 15.03
C LEU A 106 88.66 -27.75 14.75
N ALA A 107 88.50 -27.39 13.47
CA ALA A 107 87.40 -26.54 13.05
C ALA A 107 86.09 -27.35 13.14
N VAL A 108 85.07 -26.77 13.74
CA VAL A 108 83.75 -27.40 13.86
C VAL A 108 82.66 -26.57 13.18
N GLU A 109 81.68 -27.24 12.60
CA GLU A 109 80.46 -26.66 12.03
C GLU A 109 79.43 -26.29 13.12
N THR A 110 79.88 -25.75 14.26
CA THR A 110 78.93 -25.20 15.23
C THR A 110 78.38 -23.87 14.72
N PRO A 111 77.08 -23.58 14.90
CA PRO A 111 76.52 -22.32 14.45
C PRO A 111 77.21 -21.14 15.13
N CYS A 112 77.71 -20.24 14.29
CA CYS A 112 78.22 -18.93 14.67
C CYS A 112 77.18 -18.18 15.54
N PRO A 113 77.61 -17.23 16.38
CA PRO A 113 76.68 -16.29 16.98
C PRO A 113 75.88 -15.54 15.88
N PRO A 114 74.68 -15.02 16.20
CA PRO A 114 73.88 -14.22 15.28
C PRO A 114 74.72 -13.10 14.66
N ASN A 115 74.49 -12.79 13.38
CA ASN A 115 75.25 -11.83 12.57
C ASN A 115 76.66 -12.28 12.14
N TYR A 116 76.97 -13.58 12.24
CA TYR A 116 78.22 -14.13 11.70
C TYR A 116 77.97 -15.33 10.78
N ILE A 117 78.67 -15.32 9.64
CA ILE A 117 78.73 -16.42 8.67
C ILE A 117 79.91 -17.32 9.04
N CYS A 118 79.61 -18.57 9.36
CA CYS A 118 80.59 -19.64 9.55
C CYS A 118 80.81 -20.29 8.18
N SER A 119 81.90 -19.96 7.48
CA SER A 119 82.25 -20.60 6.21
C SER A 119 83.56 -21.34 6.38
N ILE A 120 83.48 -22.68 6.39
CA ILE A 120 84.64 -23.56 6.19
C ILE A 120 84.77 -24.00 4.73
N THR A 121 83.79 -23.67 3.89
CA THR A 121 83.81 -23.98 2.46
C THR A 121 84.88 -23.16 1.74
N GLY A 122 85.88 -23.87 1.21
CA GLY A 122 86.87 -23.32 0.26
C GLY A 122 88.25 -22.95 0.82
N THR A 123 88.50 -23.05 2.13
CA THR A 123 89.85 -22.85 2.69
C THR A 123 90.38 -24.17 3.24
N ALA A 124 91.41 -24.71 2.58
CA ALA A 124 92.06 -25.96 2.96
C ALA A 124 92.59 -25.96 4.41
N ASP A 125 92.90 -24.77 4.94
CA ASP A 125 93.31 -24.56 6.33
C ASP A 125 92.58 -23.34 6.95
N PRO A 126 91.63 -23.54 7.89
CA PRO A 126 90.85 -22.44 8.49
C PRO A 126 91.64 -21.64 9.55
N PHE A 127 92.80 -22.13 9.99
CA PHE A 127 93.63 -21.50 11.01
C PHE A 127 95.03 -21.22 10.51
N VAL A 128 95.57 -20.07 10.92
CA VAL A 128 96.98 -19.71 10.79
C VAL A 128 97.62 -19.81 12.17
N TYR A 129 98.73 -20.54 12.27
CA TYR A 129 99.46 -20.72 13.52
C TYR A 129 100.71 -19.85 13.56
N SER A 130 100.96 -19.18 14.69
CA SER A 130 102.17 -18.40 14.97
C SER A 130 102.74 -18.77 16.34
N MET A 131 103.94 -18.28 16.66
CA MET A 131 104.54 -18.42 17.99
C MET A 131 104.43 -17.10 18.75
N ASP A 132 104.08 -17.14 20.04
CA ASP A 132 104.17 -15.97 20.90
C ASP A 132 105.59 -15.72 21.43
N ALA A 133 105.75 -14.66 22.22
CA ALA A 133 107.04 -14.25 22.78
C ALA A 133 107.69 -15.30 23.71
N GLN A 134 106.93 -16.27 24.21
CA GLN A 134 107.38 -17.36 25.07
C GLN A 134 107.68 -18.64 24.28
N GLY A 135 107.46 -18.62 22.95
CA GLY A 135 107.64 -19.76 22.06
C GLY A 135 106.45 -20.73 22.06
N CYS A 136 105.26 -20.26 22.44
CA CYS A 136 104.04 -21.08 22.51
C CYS A 136 103.19 -20.89 21.25
N LEU A 137 102.62 -21.98 20.74
CA LEU A 137 101.78 -21.96 19.53
C LEU A 137 100.46 -21.20 19.77
N VAL A 138 100.13 -20.27 18.89
CA VAL A 138 98.93 -19.42 18.90
C VAL A 138 98.19 -19.57 17.56
N PRO A 139 96.98 -20.14 17.54
CA PRO A 139 96.12 -20.15 16.36
C PRO A 139 95.34 -18.84 16.23
N ALA A 140 95.15 -18.41 14.98
CA ALA A 140 94.22 -17.37 14.58
C ALA A 140 93.36 -17.86 13.40
N CYS A 141 92.16 -17.33 13.24
CA CYS A 141 91.37 -17.61 12.04
C CYS A 141 92.03 -16.99 10.81
N ALA A 142 92.11 -17.76 9.72
CA ALA A 142 92.64 -17.25 8.45
C ALA A 142 91.78 -16.09 7.91
N VAL A 143 90.46 -16.17 8.11
CA VAL A 143 89.50 -15.11 7.80
C VAL A 143 88.51 -14.97 8.96
N GLY A 144 88.28 -13.74 9.40
CA GLY A 144 87.26 -13.42 10.41
C GLY A 144 87.73 -13.56 11.85
N GLN A 145 86.77 -13.72 12.76
CA GLN A 145 86.98 -13.78 14.20
C GLN A 145 86.80 -15.22 14.71
N MET A 146 87.58 -15.58 15.72
CA MET A 146 87.49 -16.90 16.35
C MET A 146 86.44 -16.90 17.46
N PHE A 147 85.66 -17.98 17.56
CA PHE A 147 84.65 -18.18 18.59
C PHE A 147 84.80 -19.56 19.23
N SER A 148 84.51 -19.63 20.53
CA SER A 148 84.39 -20.88 21.28
C SER A 148 83.09 -20.83 22.07
N VAL A 149 82.23 -21.83 21.89
CA VAL A 149 80.90 -21.90 22.53
C VAL A 149 80.11 -20.58 22.35
N ARG A 150 80.05 -20.08 21.10
CA ARG A 150 79.40 -18.81 20.69
C ARG A 150 79.94 -17.52 21.34
N LYS A 151 81.05 -17.58 22.08
CA LYS A 151 81.72 -16.39 22.64
C LYS A 151 82.98 -16.05 21.84
N PRO A 152 83.28 -14.75 21.64
CA PRO A 152 84.49 -14.34 20.95
C PRO A 152 85.74 -14.78 21.71
N VAL A 153 86.74 -15.25 20.96
CA VAL A 153 88.05 -15.67 21.44
C VAL A 153 89.06 -14.61 21.05
N THR A 154 89.59 -13.88 22.02
CA THR A 154 90.60 -12.85 21.80
C THR A 154 92.00 -13.45 21.63
N ARG A 155 92.30 -14.54 22.34
CA ARG A 155 93.59 -15.25 22.23
C ARG A 155 93.45 -16.72 22.65
N ALA A 156 94.09 -17.61 21.89
CA ALA A 156 94.23 -19.03 22.20
C ALA A 156 95.73 -19.36 22.27
N ILE A 157 96.21 -20.00 23.34
CA ILE A 157 97.64 -20.31 23.50
C ILE A 157 97.82 -21.78 23.86
N CYS A 158 98.70 -22.48 23.16
CA CYS A 158 99.05 -23.87 23.46
C CYS A 158 99.81 -23.97 24.78
N ALA A 159 99.25 -24.72 25.74
CA ALA A 159 99.92 -25.07 26.98
C ALA A 159 99.40 -26.43 27.50
N ASN A 160 100.30 -27.31 27.92
CA ASN A 160 99.96 -28.56 28.62
C ASN A 160 98.97 -29.47 27.86
N GLY A 161 99.20 -29.74 26.58
CA GLY A 161 98.37 -30.67 25.80
C GLY A 161 97.23 -30.03 25.00
N GLY A 162 96.83 -28.79 25.29
CA GLY A 162 95.69 -28.14 24.62
C GLY A 162 95.75 -26.61 24.60
N TYR A 163 94.78 -25.98 23.91
CA TYR A 163 94.74 -24.53 23.78
C TYR A 163 93.94 -23.89 24.90
N LEU A 164 94.59 -23.02 25.67
CA LEU A 164 93.92 -22.20 26.68
C LEU A 164 93.21 -21.03 26.01
N VAL A 165 91.89 -21.01 26.15
CA VAL A 165 90.99 -19.95 25.68
C VAL A 165 90.15 -19.49 26.87
N ASN A 166 90.24 -18.20 27.23
CA ASN A 166 89.49 -17.62 28.34
C ASN A 166 89.59 -18.43 29.65
N GLY A 167 90.76 -19.02 29.94
CA GLY A 167 91.03 -19.82 31.15
C GLY A 167 90.66 -21.30 31.07
N ASN A 168 90.07 -21.78 29.98
CA ASN A 168 89.71 -23.19 29.78
C ASN A 168 90.50 -23.83 28.64
N ILE A 169 90.79 -25.13 28.75
CA ILE A 169 91.40 -25.90 27.65
C ILE A 169 90.31 -26.26 26.64
N VAL A 170 90.50 -25.87 25.39
CA VAL A 170 89.60 -26.18 24.27
C VAL A 170 90.33 -26.95 23.17
N SER A 171 89.61 -27.85 22.51
CA SER A 171 90.08 -28.61 21.34
C SER A 171 89.34 -28.24 20.05
N GLN A 172 88.28 -27.43 20.14
CA GLN A 172 87.41 -27.03 19.04
C GLN A 172 87.08 -25.55 19.12
N VAL A 173 87.18 -24.85 17.98
CA VAL A 173 86.78 -23.45 17.82
C VAL A 173 86.18 -23.26 16.42
N VAL A 174 85.48 -22.14 16.19
CA VAL A 174 84.89 -21.80 14.90
C VAL A 174 85.34 -20.42 14.43
N CYS A 175 85.52 -20.25 13.12
CA CYS A 175 85.83 -18.97 12.48
C CYS A 175 84.57 -18.38 11.85
N GLY A 176 84.23 -17.15 12.25
CA GLY A 176 83.05 -16.44 11.76
C GLY A 176 83.40 -15.07 11.17
N ARG A 177 82.76 -14.71 10.05
CA ARG A 177 82.83 -13.38 9.45
C ARG A 177 81.53 -12.62 9.70
N LEU A 178 81.61 -11.31 9.99
CA LEU A 178 80.42 -10.48 10.18
C LEU A 178 79.51 -10.53 8.93
N CYS A 179 78.20 -10.70 9.11
CA CYS A 179 77.24 -10.61 8.02
C CYS A 179 77.30 -9.20 7.40
N PRO A 180 77.27 -9.07 6.06
CA PRO A 180 77.13 -7.78 5.40
C PRO A 180 75.72 -7.21 5.57
N SER A 181 75.56 -5.90 5.35
CA SER A 181 74.25 -5.25 5.28
C SER A 181 73.75 -5.23 3.83
N CYS A 182 72.58 -5.82 3.57
CA CYS A 182 71.87 -5.69 2.29
C CYS A 182 70.63 -4.80 2.42
N THR A 183 70.38 -3.97 1.42
CA THR A 183 69.08 -3.32 1.16
C THR A 183 68.10 -4.34 0.60
N VAL A 184 66.80 -4.18 0.85
CA VAL A 184 65.77 -5.07 0.28
C VAL A 184 65.88 -5.06 -1.26
N PRO A 185 65.83 -6.22 -1.95
CA PRO A 185 65.83 -6.27 -3.41
C PRO A 185 64.71 -5.40 -3.98
N PRO A 186 64.99 -4.51 -4.96
CA PRO A 186 63.95 -3.78 -5.67
C PRO A 186 63.13 -4.72 -6.56
N ARG A 187 62.07 -4.18 -7.17
CA ARG A 187 61.23 -4.90 -8.14
C ARG A 187 61.55 -4.55 -9.60
N ASP A 188 62.56 -3.73 -9.82
CA ASP A 188 62.87 -3.17 -11.13
C ASP A 188 63.13 -4.30 -12.15
N GLY A 189 62.45 -4.24 -13.29
CA GLY A 189 62.56 -5.26 -14.35
C GLY A 189 61.65 -6.48 -14.21
N LEU A 190 60.89 -6.62 -13.12
CA LEU A 190 59.89 -7.68 -12.95
C LEU A 190 58.48 -7.18 -13.32
N THR A 191 57.79 -7.90 -14.22
CA THR A 191 56.37 -7.69 -14.49
C THR A 191 55.53 -8.52 -13.50
N CYS A 192 54.40 -7.97 -13.05
CA CYS A 192 53.46 -8.73 -12.25
C CYS A 192 52.59 -9.59 -13.18
N PRO A 193 52.54 -10.93 -13.01
CA PRO A 193 51.65 -11.77 -13.80
C PRO A 193 50.17 -11.41 -13.59
N ASP A 194 49.34 -11.63 -14.61
CA ASP A 194 47.89 -11.46 -14.50
C ASP A 194 47.30 -12.41 -13.45
N GLY A 195 46.26 -11.97 -12.72
CA GLY A 195 45.64 -12.73 -11.62
C GLY A 195 46.41 -12.66 -10.30
N LEU A 196 47.52 -11.92 -10.25
CA LEU A 196 48.36 -11.76 -9.07
C LEU A 196 48.49 -10.27 -8.66
N VAL A 197 48.63 -10.05 -7.36
CA VAL A 197 49.07 -8.77 -6.80
C VAL A 197 50.52 -8.92 -6.37
N CYS A 198 51.39 -8.07 -6.93
CA CYS A 198 52.81 -8.14 -6.62
C CYS A 198 53.23 -7.04 -5.65
N ILE A 199 53.90 -7.41 -4.57
CA ILE A 199 54.41 -6.49 -3.54
C ILE A 199 55.93 -6.67 -3.34
N ALA A 200 56.56 -5.73 -2.64
CA ALA A 200 57.97 -5.86 -2.28
C ALA A 200 58.19 -7.01 -1.30
N VAL A 201 59.33 -7.69 -1.42
CA VAL A 201 59.74 -8.73 -0.48
C VAL A 201 60.03 -8.15 0.90
N SER A 202 59.76 -8.93 1.95
CA SER A 202 60.00 -8.53 3.34
C SER A 202 61.36 -9.02 3.82
N LYS A 203 61.89 -8.40 4.88
CA LYS A 203 63.17 -8.77 5.51
C LYS A 203 62.93 -9.40 6.88
N ARG A 204 63.57 -10.53 7.17
CA ARG A 204 63.59 -11.16 8.50
C ARG A 204 65.02 -11.44 8.98
N LEU A 205 65.15 -11.66 10.28
CA LEU A 205 66.40 -12.06 10.93
C LEU A 205 66.54 -13.58 10.88
N GLY A 206 67.41 -14.07 9.98
CA GLY A 206 67.99 -15.41 10.04
C GLY A 206 69.37 -15.39 10.71
N GLN A 207 70.26 -16.31 10.33
CA GLN A 207 71.67 -16.23 10.73
C GLN A 207 72.35 -14.97 10.17
N CYS A 208 72.01 -14.62 8.93
CA CYS A 208 72.14 -13.29 8.34
C CYS A 208 70.74 -12.80 7.91
N SER A 209 70.64 -11.54 7.46
CA SER A 209 69.37 -11.01 6.95
C SER A 209 68.83 -11.85 5.78
N GLU A 210 67.54 -12.20 5.83
CA GLU A 210 66.85 -12.95 4.78
C GLU A 210 65.76 -12.08 4.14
N ALA A 211 65.65 -12.10 2.81
CA ALA A 211 64.53 -11.58 2.05
C ALA A 211 63.56 -12.72 1.73
N TYR A 212 62.27 -12.52 1.99
CA TYR A 212 61.26 -13.57 1.86
C TYR A 212 59.88 -12.96 1.60
N CYS A 213 58.93 -13.82 1.22
CA CYS A 213 57.53 -13.45 1.12
C CYS A 213 56.75 -13.95 2.34
N PRO A 214 56.17 -13.05 3.17
CA PRO A 214 55.34 -13.47 4.29
C PRO A 214 54.09 -14.25 3.87
N ALA A 215 53.62 -13.98 2.65
CA ALA A 215 52.53 -14.68 1.99
C ALA A 215 52.78 -14.66 0.47
N GLY A 216 52.29 -15.67 -0.22
CA GLY A 216 52.49 -15.83 -1.67
C GLY A 216 53.83 -16.47 -2.02
N VAL A 217 54.17 -16.37 -3.30
CA VAL A 217 55.39 -16.93 -3.89
C VAL A 217 56.41 -15.82 -4.08
N MET A 218 57.68 -16.08 -3.79
CA MET A 218 58.75 -15.12 -4.09
C MET A 218 59.34 -15.43 -5.47
N THR A 219 59.36 -14.43 -6.34
CA THR A 219 60.02 -14.48 -7.65
C THR A 219 61.21 -13.53 -7.62
N ALA A 220 62.41 -14.05 -7.89
CA ALA A 220 63.66 -13.29 -7.96
C ALA A 220 64.27 -13.41 -9.36
N ASP A 221 64.54 -12.27 -10.01
CA ASP A 221 64.98 -12.19 -11.41
C ASP A 221 64.19 -13.11 -12.38
N GLY A 222 62.87 -13.28 -12.14
CA GLY A 222 61.98 -14.12 -12.94
C GLY A 222 61.93 -15.60 -12.57
N VAL A 223 62.66 -16.02 -11.52
CA VAL A 223 62.71 -17.40 -11.03
C VAL A 223 62.08 -17.50 -9.64
N GLN A 224 61.26 -18.52 -9.42
CA GLN A 224 60.68 -18.78 -8.10
C GLN A 224 61.75 -19.27 -7.11
N VAL A 225 61.83 -18.62 -5.96
CA VAL A 225 62.74 -18.95 -4.84
C VAL A 225 61.99 -18.93 -3.51
N ASP A 226 62.47 -19.62 -2.49
CA ASP A 226 61.79 -19.64 -1.17
C ASP A 226 62.15 -18.41 -0.33
N PHE A 227 63.45 -18.10 -0.27
CA PHE A 227 64.01 -16.91 0.39
C PHE A 227 65.43 -16.69 -0.12
N LEU A 228 65.92 -15.46 0.01
CA LEU A 228 67.30 -15.09 -0.29
C LEU A 228 68.02 -14.69 0.99
N THR A 229 69.26 -15.14 1.16
CA THR A 229 70.11 -14.76 2.28
C THR A 229 71.09 -13.68 1.83
N CYS A 230 71.25 -12.63 2.64
CA CYS A 230 72.27 -11.62 2.43
C CYS A 230 73.66 -12.20 2.74
N LYS A 231 74.43 -12.52 1.69
CA LYS A 231 75.76 -13.11 1.77
C LYS A 231 76.83 -12.12 1.28
N SER A 232 78.09 -12.57 1.23
CA SER A 232 79.29 -11.74 1.07
C SER A 232 79.17 -10.63 0.02
N GLN A 233 79.72 -9.45 0.32
CA GLN A 233 79.66 -8.24 -0.52
C GLN A 233 78.28 -7.58 -0.67
N GLY A 234 77.29 -7.94 0.18
CA GLY A 234 75.98 -7.28 0.17
C GLY A 234 75.07 -7.77 -0.95
N ARG A 235 75.24 -9.03 -1.37
CA ARG A 235 74.46 -9.67 -2.44
C ARG A 235 73.41 -10.61 -1.86
N TRP A 236 72.27 -10.69 -2.52
CA TRP A 236 71.20 -11.63 -2.17
C TRP A 236 71.42 -12.94 -2.91
N GLU A 237 71.56 -14.02 -2.16
CA GLU A 237 71.87 -15.34 -2.69
C GLU A 237 70.89 -16.38 -2.15
N ASP A 238 70.52 -17.34 -2.99
CA ASP A 238 69.73 -18.51 -2.56
C ASP A 238 70.60 -19.56 -1.82
N ALA A 239 70.03 -20.74 -1.59
CA ALA A 239 70.72 -21.87 -0.99
C ALA A 239 71.82 -22.46 -1.89
N ALA A 240 71.66 -22.38 -3.22
CA ALA A 240 72.62 -22.88 -4.21
C ALA A 240 73.80 -21.92 -4.45
N GLY A 241 73.70 -20.67 -3.98
CA GLY A 241 74.72 -19.63 -4.16
C GLY A 241 74.50 -18.78 -5.42
N THR A 242 73.32 -18.84 -6.04
CA THR A 242 72.94 -17.98 -7.16
C THR A 242 72.60 -16.58 -6.66
N VAL A 243 73.14 -15.55 -7.31
CA VAL A 243 72.96 -14.13 -6.94
C VAL A 243 71.76 -13.55 -7.68
N TYR A 244 70.94 -12.79 -6.96
CA TYR A 244 69.75 -12.11 -7.50
C TYR A 244 69.78 -10.61 -7.25
N THR A 245 69.19 -9.84 -8.18
CA THR A 245 69.20 -8.37 -8.16
C THR A 245 67.84 -7.73 -7.93
N ALA A 246 66.75 -8.38 -8.36
CA ALA A 246 65.38 -7.96 -8.11
C ALA A 246 64.55 -9.11 -7.54
N ALA A 247 63.56 -8.79 -6.71
CA ALA A 247 62.59 -9.77 -6.23
C ALA A 247 61.24 -9.15 -5.90
N GLN A 248 60.16 -9.91 -6.11
CA GLN A 248 58.80 -9.54 -5.72
C GLN A 248 58.08 -10.71 -5.06
N CYS A 249 57.08 -10.39 -4.25
CA CYS A 249 56.11 -11.38 -3.77
C CYS A 249 54.88 -11.34 -4.66
N GLU A 250 54.47 -12.51 -5.14
CA GLU A 250 53.31 -12.71 -5.99
C GLU A 250 52.20 -13.37 -5.17
N LEU A 251 51.10 -12.65 -5.02
CA LEU A 251 49.97 -13.04 -4.19
C LEU A 251 48.76 -13.28 -5.09
N SER A 252 48.12 -14.45 -5.01
CA SER A 252 46.93 -14.73 -5.82
C SER A 252 45.73 -13.92 -5.35
N CYS A 253 45.15 -13.15 -6.28
CA CYS A 253 43.88 -12.45 -6.09
C CYS A 253 42.72 -13.14 -6.81
N GLU A 254 42.85 -14.43 -7.11
CA GLU A 254 41.76 -15.27 -7.63
C GLU A 254 41.05 -16.09 -6.53
N LEU A 255 41.67 -16.15 -5.35
CA LEU A 255 41.29 -17.02 -4.23
C LEU A 255 40.25 -16.41 -3.27
N CYS A 256 39.65 -15.25 -3.58
CA CYS A 256 38.55 -14.75 -2.76
C CYS A 256 37.35 -15.71 -2.81
N ALA A 257 36.76 -15.98 -1.64
CA ALA A 257 35.50 -16.70 -1.55
C ALA A 257 34.38 -15.90 -2.21
N ALA A 258 33.43 -16.57 -2.86
CA ALA A 258 32.25 -15.91 -3.44
C ALA A 258 31.52 -15.10 -2.36
N LEU A 259 31.23 -13.83 -2.65
CA LEU A 259 30.39 -13.03 -1.75
C LEU A 259 28.97 -13.58 -1.75
N THR A 260 28.39 -13.66 -0.56
CA THR A 260 26.99 -14.01 -0.39
C THR A 260 26.27 -12.87 0.31
N ASN A 261 24.94 -12.87 0.21
CA ASN A 261 24.05 -12.00 0.97
C ASN A 261 23.72 -12.57 2.36
N THR A 262 24.42 -13.62 2.80
CA THR A 262 24.16 -14.26 4.10
C THR A 262 24.36 -13.27 5.24
N GLY A 263 23.34 -13.13 6.10
CA GLY A 263 23.36 -12.16 7.22
C GLY A 263 22.98 -10.73 6.85
N MET A 264 22.62 -10.47 5.59
CA MET A 264 22.07 -9.19 5.13
C MET A 264 20.57 -9.37 4.82
N PRO A 265 19.66 -9.11 5.76
CA PRO A 265 18.23 -9.17 5.48
C PRO A 265 17.86 -8.11 4.43
N CYS A 266 17.06 -8.50 3.45
CA CYS A 266 16.60 -7.58 2.42
C CYS A 266 15.54 -6.63 2.97
N PRO A 267 15.68 -5.30 2.85
CA PRO A 267 14.65 -4.40 3.30
C PRO A 267 13.38 -4.47 2.46
N THR A 268 12.28 -4.06 3.09
CA THR A 268 11.02 -3.79 2.41
C THR A 268 11.20 -2.74 1.30
N GLY A 269 10.58 -2.97 0.15
CA GLY A 269 10.66 -2.14 -1.05
C GLY A 269 11.81 -2.49 -1.99
N LEU A 270 12.64 -3.50 -1.65
CA LEU A 270 13.82 -3.88 -2.43
C LEU A 270 13.80 -5.39 -2.78
N ILE A 271 14.29 -5.70 -3.99
CA ILE A 271 14.73 -7.04 -4.37
C ILE A 271 16.23 -7.12 -4.10
N CYS A 272 16.65 -8.16 -3.37
CA CYS A 272 18.07 -8.38 -3.06
C CYS A 272 18.60 -9.60 -3.79
N GLU A 273 19.59 -9.37 -4.65
CA GLU A 273 20.27 -10.42 -5.42
C GLU A 273 21.73 -10.53 -4.98
N VAL A 274 22.36 -11.68 -5.25
CA VAL A 274 23.81 -11.82 -5.10
C VAL A 274 24.53 -10.97 -6.14
N THR A 275 25.73 -10.51 -5.80
CA THR A 275 26.54 -9.70 -6.71
C THR A 275 27.05 -10.52 -7.90
N ALA A 276 27.24 -9.86 -9.04
CA ALA A 276 27.87 -10.47 -10.21
C ALA A 276 29.39 -10.40 -10.09
N GLU A 277 30.10 -11.29 -10.76
CA GLU A 277 31.57 -11.29 -10.87
C GLU A 277 32.00 -10.99 -12.30
N ARG A 278 33.13 -10.29 -12.45
CA ARG A 278 33.82 -10.13 -13.73
C ARG A 278 35.33 -10.31 -13.56
N ASP A 279 35.95 -10.84 -14.61
CA ASP A 279 37.40 -11.02 -14.65
C ASP A 279 38.11 -9.71 -15.01
N GLY A 280 39.17 -9.40 -14.28
CA GLY A 280 40.08 -8.28 -14.49
C GLY A 280 41.50 -8.69 -14.12
N GLN A 281 42.39 -7.72 -13.85
CA GLN A 281 43.72 -8.04 -13.29
C GLN A 281 43.63 -8.81 -11.96
N CYS A 282 42.58 -8.53 -11.19
CA CYS A 282 42.08 -9.33 -10.08
C CYS A 282 40.56 -9.46 -10.23
N LYS A 283 39.95 -10.49 -9.61
CA LYS A 283 38.48 -10.66 -9.63
C LYS A 283 37.79 -9.42 -9.08
N GLU A 284 36.75 -8.97 -9.77
CA GLU A 284 35.90 -7.88 -9.31
C GLU A 284 34.46 -8.34 -9.16
N THR A 285 33.76 -7.79 -8.18
CA THR A 285 32.33 -8.01 -7.99
C THR A 285 31.58 -6.68 -7.99
N TYR A 286 30.38 -6.70 -8.56
CA TYR A 286 29.57 -5.50 -8.80
C TYR A 286 28.08 -5.85 -8.94
N CYS A 287 27.24 -4.83 -9.04
CA CYS A 287 25.82 -4.98 -9.31
C CYS A 287 25.48 -4.50 -10.73
N PRO A 288 25.03 -5.41 -11.63
CA PRO A 288 24.59 -5.02 -12.98
C PRO A 288 23.35 -4.13 -12.95
N LYS A 289 22.49 -4.32 -11.94
CA LYS A 289 21.30 -3.51 -11.66
C LYS A 289 21.24 -3.21 -10.16
N GLY A 290 20.69 -2.05 -9.82
CA GLY A 290 20.54 -1.61 -8.43
C GLY A 290 21.83 -1.10 -7.80
N GLN A 291 21.77 -0.88 -6.49
CA GLN A 291 22.88 -0.40 -5.67
C GLN A 291 23.59 -1.58 -5.01
N MET A 292 24.91 -1.66 -5.09
CA MET A 292 25.66 -2.62 -4.29
C MET A 292 25.78 -2.11 -2.85
N THR A 293 25.46 -2.96 -1.88
CA THR A 293 25.74 -2.68 -0.47
C THR A 293 26.61 -3.78 0.13
N GLY A 294 27.54 -3.39 1.00
CA GLY A 294 28.48 -4.29 1.65
C GLY A 294 28.29 -4.35 3.17
N ASN A 295 28.50 -5.55 3.72
CA ASN A 295 28.39 -5.91 5.13
C ASN A 295 26.99 -5.61 5.73
N PRO A 296 26.67 -6.12 6.93
CA PRO A 296 25.39 -5.80 7.60
C PRO A 296 25.16 -4.31 7.87
N ALA A 297 26.23 -3.49 7.86
CA ALA A 297 26.16 -2.05 7.98
C ALA A 297 25.61 -1.33 6.73
N ARG A 298 25.49 -2.04 5.59
CA ARG A 298 24.91 -1.56 4.32
C ARG A 298 25.66 -0.36 3.74
N ASN A 299 26.99 -0.42 3.74
CA ASN A 299 27.80 0.61 3.10
C ASN A 299 27.53 0.59 1.58
N THR A 300 27.22 1.74 0.99
CA THR A 300 27.08 1.87 -0.47
C THR A 300 28.41 1.63 -1.16
N LEU A 301 28.43 0.77 -2.18
CA LEU A 301 29.61 0.40 -2.95
C LEU A 301 29.35 0.52 -4.44
N THR A 302 30.41 0.74 -5.22
CA THR A 302 30.35 0.65 -6.70
C THR A 302 30.79 -0.73 -7.16
N SER A 303 31.88 -1.24 -6.58
CA SER A 303 32.46 -2.55 -6.82
C SER A 303 33.37 -2.93 -5.66
N LEU A 304 33.68 -4.21 -5.53
CA LEU A 304 34.78 -4.71 -4.69
C LEU A 304 35.78 -5.47 -5.55
N THR A 305 37.06 -5.33 -5.23
CA THR A 305 38.15 -6.04 -5.90
C THR A 305 38.74 -7.05 -4.94
N CYS A 306 38.99 -8.27 -5.41
CA CYS A 306 39.72 -9.27 -4.64
C CYS A 306 41.19 -8.86 -4.55
N ASN A 307 41.72 -8.74 -3.34
CA ASN A 307 43.14 -8.48 -3.15
C ASN A 307 43.96 -9.79 -3.08
N GLY A 308 45.28 -9.68 -3.15
CA GLY A 308 46.19 -10.83 -3.05
C GLY A 308 46.17 -11.58 -1.69
N ARG A 309 45.41 -11.10 -0.71
CA ARG A 309 45.20 -11.78 0.59
C ARG A 309 43.88 -12.55 0.63
N SER A 310 43.22 -12.74 -0.50
CA SER A 310 41.91 -13.39 -0.60
C SER A 310 40.81 -12.63 0.16
N GLN A 311 40.89 -11.30 0.16
CA GLN A 311 39.90 -10.42 0.79
C GLN A 311 39.25 -9.51 -0.25
N TRP A 312 37.93 -9.37 -0.19
CA TRP A 312 37.21 -8.36 -0.96
C TRP A 312 37.37 -7.00 -0.34
N ILE A 313 37.86 -6.03 -1.12
CA ILE A 313 38.13 -4.68 -0.66
C ILE A 313 37.51 -3.62 -1.57
N ASP A 314 37.17 -2.47 -0.97
CA ASP A 314 36.83 -1.25 -1.71
C ASP A 314 38.09 -0.45 -2.10
N THR A 315 37.90 0.73 -2.71
CA THR A 315 38.99 1.61 -3.14
C THR A 315 39.78 2.21 -1.99
N GLN A 316 39.28 2.12 -0.75
CA GLN A 316 39.93 2.56 0.48
C GLN A 316 40.60 1.40 1.25
N ASN A 317 40.62 0.18 0.70
CA ASN A 317 41.09 -1.05 1.35
C ASN A 317 40.27 -1.51 2.56
N THR A 318 39.00 -1.12 2.68
CA THR A 318 38.10 -1.68 3.69
C THR A 318 37.70 -3.10 3.30
N VAL A 319 37.74 -4.05 4.24
CA VAL A 319 37.43 -5.47 3.98
C VAL A 319 35.93 -5.74 4.11
N TYR A 320 35.37 -6.51 3.17
CA TYR A 320 33.98 -6.93 3.14
C TYR A 320 33.87 -8.45 3.07
N THR A 321 32.90 -9.01 3.80
CA THR A 321 32.64 -10.46 3.87
C THR A 321 31.28 -10.85 3.29
N SER A 322 30.39 -9.88 3.10
CA SER A 322 29.09 -10.06 2.46
C SER A 322 28.74 -8.83 1.62
N ALA A 323 28.01 -9.04 0.54
CA ALA A 323 27.46 -7.96 -0.27
C ALA A 323 26.19 -8.44 -0.98
N GLN A 324 25.32 -7.49 -1.35
CA GLN A 324 24.13 -7.77 -2.14
C GLN A 324 23.81 -6.60 -3.07
N CYS A 325 23.10 -6.90 -4.16
CA CYS A 325 22.52 -5.93 -5.06
C CYS A 325 21.12 -5.59 -4.63
N GLU A 326 20.83 -4.31 -4.48
CA GLU A 326 19.55 -3.82 -3.97
C GLU A 326 18.83 -3.04 -5.06
N ILE A 327 17.73 -3.61 -5.54
CA ILE A 327 16.97 -3.10 -6.67
C ILE A 327 15.62 -2.59 -6.14
N PRO A 328 15.28 -1.30 -6.31
CA PRO A 328 13.98 -0.77 -5.92
C PRO A 328 12.85 -1.46 -6.66
N CYS A 329 11.88 -2.02 -5.94
CA CYS A 329 10.68 -2.65 -6.50
C CYS A 329 9.38 -1.99 -6.07
N ASP A 330 9.46 -0.86 -5.35
CA ASP A 330 8.31 -0.03 -4.94
C ASP A 330 7.86 0.97 -6.01
N GLN A 331 8.66 1.16 -7.07
CA GLN A 331 8.44 2.16 -8.12
C GLN A 331 7.62 1.65 -9.32
N CYS A 332 6.76 0.65 -9.15
CA CYS A 332 5.94 0.18 -10.26
C CYS A 332 4.95 1.23 -10.73
N THR A 333 4.78 1.31 -12.06
CA THR A 333 3.76 2.19 -12.66
C THR A 333 2.36 1.78 -12.20
N PRO A 334 1.43 2.72 -11.99
CA PRO A 334 0.05 2.39 -11.64
C PRO A 334 -0.52 1.41 -12.69
N LEU A 335 -1.15 0.33 -12.23
CA LEU A 335 -1.83 -0.64 -13.10
C LEU A 335 -3.21 -0.08 -13.47
N PRO A 336 -3.43 0.45 -14.68
CA PRO A 336 -4.77 0.82 -15.13
C PRO A 336 -5.65 -0.43 -15.30
N GLN A 337 -6.97 -0.22 -15.25
CA GLN A 337 -7.92 -1.24 -15.68
C GLN A 337 -7.72 -1.57 -17.17
N CYS A 338 -8.07 -2.80 -17.57
CA CYS A 338 -7.98 -3.20 -18.96
C CYS A 338 -8.83 -2.25 -19.84
N GLY A 339 -8.21 -1.61 -20.83
CA GLY A 339 -8.85 -0.57 -21.65
C GLY A 339 -10.01 -1.04 -22.54
N SER A 340 -10.28 -2.35 -22.59
CA SER A 340 -11.50 -2.93 -23.15
C SER A 340 -12.49 -3.14 -22.01
N GLY A 341 -13.65 -2.47 -22.08
CA GLY A 341 -14.68 -2.52 -21.04
C GLY A 341 -15.00 -3.95 -20.58
N CYS A 342 -15.45 -4.05 -19.33
CA CYS A 342 -15.75 -5.33 -18.67
C CYS A 342 -16.62 -6.25 -19.56
N PRO A 343 -16.28 -7.55 -19.70
CA PRO A 343 -17.11 -8.49 -20.45
C PRO A 343 -18.54 -8.56 -19.90
N MET A 344 -19.53 -8.73 -20.77
CA MET A 344 -20.93 -8.90 -20.35
C MET A 344 -21.07 -10.10 -19.41
N GLY A 345 -21.80 -9.92 -18.30
CA GLY A 345 -21.99 -10.95 -17.28
C GLY A 345 -20.92 -10.97 -16.19
N PHE A 346 -20.04 -9.97 -16.16
CA PHE A 346 -19.00 -9.81 -15.15
C PHE A 346 -19.03 -8.41 -14.53
N ILE A 347 -18.68 -8.32 -13.25
CA ILE A 347 -18.33 -7.08 -12.56
C ILE A 347 -16.80 -6.97 -12.58
N CYS A 348 -16.28 -5.87 -13.10
CA CYS A 348 -14.86 -5.60 -13.14
C CYS A 348 -14.46 -4.54 -12.13
N THR A 349 -13.63 -4.91 -11.15
CA THR A 349 -13.04 -3.97 -10.18
C THR A 349 -11.55 -3.79 -10.47
N PRO A 350 -10.95 -2.66 -10.04
CA PRO A 350 -9.50 -2.52 -10.04
C PRO A 350 -8.85 -3.60 -9.18
N VAL A 351 -7.63 -4.00 -9.53
CA VAL A 351 -6.81 -4.88 -8.70
C VAL A 351 -6.37 -4.16 -7.42
N GLU A 352 -6.28 -4.88 -6.31
CA GLU A 352 -5.81 -4.33 -5.04
C GLU A 352 -4.29 -4.53 -4.91
N THR A 353 -3.58 -3.47 -4.51
CA THR A 353 -2.15 -3.56 -4.20
C THR A 353 -1.96 -3.92 -2.72
N GLN A 354 -1.46 -5.11 -2.44
CA GLN A 354 -1.12 -5.54 -1.09
C GLN A 354 0.33 -5.19 -0.74
N PRO A 355 0.58 -4.75 0.51
CA PRO A 355 1.92 -4.49 1.02
C PRO A 355 2.68 -5.82 1.21
N GLY A 356 3.95 -5.82 0.83
CA GLY A 356 4.87 -6.94 0.95
C GLY A 356 6.31 -6.45 0.79
N GLN A 357 7.27 -7.38 0.65
CA GLN A 357 8.65 -6.98 0.35
C GLN A 357 8.73 -6.21 -0.98
N CYS A 358 7.95 -6.63 -1.97
CA CYS A 358 7.56 -5.81 -3.12
C CYS A 358 6.04 -5.73 -3.17
N PRO A 359 5.45 -4.61 -3.64
CA PRO A 359 4.00 -4.51 -3.82
C PRO A 359 3.52 -5.61 -4.77
N SER A 360 2.41 -6.26 -4.39
CA SER A 360 1.75 -7.27 -5.21
C SER A 360 0.33 -6.83 -5.55
N ALA A 361 -0.07 -6.98 -6.80
CA ALA A 361 -1.45 -6.75 -7.23
C ALA A 361 -2.19 -8.09 -7.20
N VAL A 362 -3.34 -8.12 -6.52
CA VAL A 362 -4.19 -9.30 -6.35
C VAL A 362 -5.67 -8.95 -6.52
N CYS A 363 -6.49 -9.98 -6.73
CA CYS A 363 -7.95 -9.88 -6.65
C CYS A 363 -8.42 -10.55 -5.36
N THR A 364 -9.11 -9.80 -4.51
CA THR A 364 -9.78 -10.32 -3.31
C THR A 364 -10.97 -11.20 -3.67
N THR A 365 -11.67 -10.85 -4.76
CA THR A 365 -12.77 -11.63 -5.34
C THR A 365 -12.66 -11.68 -6.86
N GLY A 366 -13.12 -12.79 -7.45
CA GLY A 366 -13.11 -13.00 -8.90
C GLY A 366 -11.77 -13.53 -9.43
N THR A 367 -11.60 -13.48 -10.75
CA THR A 367 -10.38 -13.88 -11.46
C THR A 367 -9.66 -12.64 -11.99
N MET A 368 -8.36 -12.50 -11.72
CA MET A 368 -7.60 -11.41 -12.31
C MET A 368 -7.36 -11.67 -13.80
N LYS A 369 -7.71 -10.71 -14.63
CA LYS A 369 -7.33 -10.64 -16.03
C LYS A 369 -6.29 -9.57 -16.24
N ALA A 370 -5.20 -9.91 -16.92
CA ALA A 370 -4.11 -9.01 -17.22
C ALA A 370 -3.88 -8.87 -18.74
N GLN A 371 -3.40 -7.69 -19.14
CA GLN A 371 -3.05 -7.34 -20.52
C GLN A 371 -1.53 -7.14 -20.65
N PRO A 372 -0.94 -7.52 -21.80
CA PRO A 372 -1.61 -7.95 -23.04
C PRO A 372 -2.14 -9.40 -23.01
N GLY A 373 -3.19 -9.67 -23.80
CA GLY A 373 -3.65 -11.03 -24.11
C GLY A 373 -4.83 -11.56 -23.29
N ASN A 374 -5.42 -10.74 -22.40
CA ASN A 374 -6.55 -11.12 -21.54
C ASN A 374 -6.30 -12.43 -20.75
N VAL A 375 -5.09 -12.57 -20.21
CA VAL A 375 -4.63 -13.80 -19.55
C VAL A 375 -5.12 -13.81 -18.11
N ALA A 376 -5.60 -14.96 -17.65
CA ALA A 376 -5.92 -15.14 -16.23
C ALA A 376 -4.62 -15.31 -15.44
N VAL A 377 -4.40 -14.44 -14.45
CA VAL A 377 -3.23 -14.47 -13.56
C VAL A 377 -3.70 -14.55 -12.11
N THR A 378 -2.85 -15.03 -11.20
CA THR A 378 -3.21 -15.12 -9.76
C THR A 378 -2.76 -13.88 -9.00
N SER A 379 -1.56 -13.40 -9.30
CA SER A 379 -0.95 -12.22 -8.70
C SER A 379 0.07 -11.63 -9.66
N LEU A 380 0.25 -10.32 -9.61
CA LEU A 380 1.36 -9.63 -10.27
C LEU A 380 2.29 -9.03 -9.20
N THR A 381 3.59 -9.08 -9.41
CA THR A 381 4.60 -8.47 -8.52
C THR A 381 5.50 -7.55 -9.31
N CYS A 382 5.99 -6.47 -8.71
CA CYS A 382 6.91 -5.57 -9.37
C CYS A 382 8.31 -6.20 -9.51
N ASP A 383 8.87 -6.22 -10.72
CA ASP A 383 10.15 -6.88 -11.03
C ASP A 383 11.41 -6.01 -10.79
N GLY A 384 11.25 -4.85 -10.15
CA GLY A 384 12.32 -3.90 -9.90
C GLY A 384 12.74 -3.04 -11.11
N SER A 385 12.14 -3.26 -12.29
CA SER A 385 12.31 -2.44 -13.50
C SER A 385 11.09 -1.55 -13.77
N ALA A 386 10.29 -1.29 -12.73
CA ALA A 386 8.98 -0.60 -12.79
C ALA A 386 7.91 -1.33 -13.63
N GLN A 387 8.07 -2.65 -13.83
CA GLN A 387 7.14 -3.49 -14.58
C GLN A 387 6.42 -4.50 -13.68
N TRP A 388 5.16 -4.75 -13.98
CA TRP A 388 4.36 -5.77 -13.31
C TRP A 388 4.56 -7.10 -14.01
N VAL A 389 4.94 -8.13 -13.26
CA VAL A 389 5.17 -9.47 -13.80
C VAL A 389 4.43 -10.56 -13.04
N ASP A 390 4.11 -11.66 -13.73
CA ASP A 390 3.63 -12.89 -13.11
C ASP A 390 4.80 -13.76 -12.59
N ALA A 391 4.47 -14.95 -12.08
CA ALA A 391 5.47 -15.92 -11.59
C ALA A 391 6.40 -16.47 -12.72
N GLN A 392 6.00 -16.33 -13.98
CA GLN A 392 6.76 -16.74 -15.16
C GLN A 392 7.58 -15.58 -15.76
N LYS A 393 7.56 -14.41 -15.13
CA LYS A 393 8.20 -13.16 -15.59
C LYS A 393 7.62 -12.57 -16.88
N ASN A 394 6.35 -12.87 -17.19
CA ASN A 394 5.65 -12.18 -18.27
C ASN A 394 5.24 -10.77 -17.82
N VAL A 395 5.45 -9.77 -18.66
CA VAL A 395 5.18 -8.35 -18.34
C VAL A 395 3.75 -7.97 -18.69
N TYR A 396 3.09 -7.28 -17.77
CA TYR A 396 1.72 -6.78 -17.91
C TYR A 396 1.62 -5.28 -17.67
N THR A 397 0.71 -4.63 -18.40
CA THR A 397 0.53 -3.17 -18.38
C THR A 397 -0.85 -2.73 -17.93
N ALA A 398 -1.81 -3.63 -17.82
CA ALA A 398 -3.14 -3.38 -17.26
C ALA A 398 -3.69 -4.66 -16.62
N ALA A 399 -4.50 -4.53 -15.56
CA ALA A 399 -5.17 -5.66 -14.94
C ALA A 399 -6.50 -5.26 -14.28
N GLN A 400 -7.42 -6.20 -14.19
CA GLN A 400 -8.72 -6.05 -13.53
C GLN A 400 -9.18 -7.36 -12.91
N CYS A 401 -10.08 -7.29 -11.93
CA CYS A 401 -10.71 -8.46 -11.31
C CYS A 401 -12.08 -8.69 -11.91
N GLU A 402 -12.31 -9.86 -12.51
CA GLU A 402 -13.59 -10.23 -13.13
C GLU A 402 -14.36 -11.19 -12.23
N THR A 403 -15.53 -10.76 -11.74
CA THR A 403 -16.44 -11.61 -10.95
C THR A 403 -17.72 -11.87 -11.74
N SER A 404 -18.09 -13.14 -11.96
CA SER A 404 -19.30 -13.49 -12.72
C SER A 404 -20.57 -13.10 -11.96
N CYS A 405 -21.52 -12.45 -12.64
CA CYS A 405 -22.84 -12.19 -12.08
C CYS A 405 -23.68 -13.48 -12.13
N THR A 406 -24.10 -13.99 -10.98
CA THR A 406 -25.08 -15.08 -10.90
C THR A 406 -26.47 -14.49 -11.17
N GLY A 407 -27.24 -15.03 -12.11
CA GLY A 407 -28.50 -14.42 -12.53
C GLY A 407 -29.51 -14.26 -11.38
N CYS A 408 -29.90 -13.03 -11.07
CA CYS A 408 -30.93 -12.74 -10.09
C CYS A 408 -32.31 -13.20 -10.57
N THR A 409 -33.13 -13.68 -9.65
CA THR A 409 -34.55 -13.96 -9.93
C THR A 409 -35.28 -12.67 -10.29
N ALA A 410 -36.21 -12.72 -11.24
CA ALA A 410 -37.01 -11.57 -11.63
C ALA A 410 -37.75 -10.95 -10.42
N LEU A 411 -37.69 -9.62 -10.29
CA LEU A 411 -38.42 -8.90 -9.24
C LEU A 411 -39.93 -8.97 -9.49
N SER A 412 -40.68 -9.20 -8.42
CA SER A 412 -42.14 -9.13 -8.43
C SER A 412 -42.61 -7.81 -7.82
N ASN A 413 -43.74 -7.30 -8.28
CA ASN A 413 -44.50 -6.24 -7.60
C ASN A 413 -45.51 -6.80 -6.58
N GLY A 414 -45.55 -8.13 -6.41
CA GLY A 414 -46.42 -8.79 -5.45
C GLY A 414 -46.16 -8.32 -4.02
N GLY A 415 -47.21 -7.90 -3.32
CA GLY A 415 -47.12 -7.37 -1.95
C GLY A 415 -46.90 -5.86 -1.86
N MET A 416 -46.68 -5.15 -2.98
CA MET A 416 -46.68 -3.68 -3.03
C MET A 416 -48.06 -3.18 -3.47
N ALA A 417 -48.72 -2.37 -2.62
CA ALA A 417 -49.99 -1.73 -2.99
C ALA A 417 -49.72 -0.55 -3.93
N CYS A 418 -50.54 -0.41 -4.99
CA CYS A 418 -50.39 0.70 -5.91
C CYS A 418 -50.98 2.01 -5.30
N PRO A 419 -50.18 3.07 -5.12
CA PRO A 419 -50.65 4.32 -4.54
C PRO A 419 -51.64 5.04 -5.46
N LYS A 420 -52.65 5.71 -4.87
CA LYS A 420 -53.63 6.50 -5.61
C LYS A 420 -52.92 7.58 -6.45
N GLY A 421 -53.33 7.75 -7.71
CA GLY A 421 -52.75 8.68 -8.67
C GLY A 421 -51.64 8.09 -9.55
N PHE A 422 -51.37 6.78 -9.44
CA PHE A 422 -50.35 6.09 -10.21
C PHE A 422 -50.88 4.82 -10.87
N VAL A 423 -50.30 4.45 -12.01
CA VAL A 423 -50.36 3.09 -12.56
C VAL A 423 -49.09 2.36 -12.13
N CYS A 424 -49.23 1.13 -11.63
CA CYS A 424 -48.11 0.34 -11.15
C CYS A 424 -47.83 -0.85 -12.06
N GLU A 425 -46.61 -0.94 -12.57
CA GLU A 425 -46.15 -2.00 -13.45
C GLU A 425 -44.94 -2.73 -12.84
N VAL A 426 -44.68 -3.96 -13.29
CA VAL A 426 -43.45 -4.67 -12.94
C VAL A 426 -42.27 -3.95 -13.59
N ALA A 427 -41.18 -3.81 -12.85
CA ALA A 427 -39.99 -3.15 -13.38
C ALA A 427 -39.35 -3.93 -14.53
N ALA A 428 -38.84 -3.20 -15.53
CA ALA A 428 -38.29 -3.79 -16.74
C ALA A 428 -36.83 -4.21 -16.53
N THR A 429 -36.44 -5.35 -17.09
CA THR A 429 -35.05 -5.82 -17.08
C THR A 429 -34.33 -5.47 -18.38
N ARG A 430 -33.08 -5.01 -18.31
CA ARG A 430 -32.18 -4.88 -19.45
C ARG A 430 -30.85 -5.55 -19.19
N ALA A 431 -30.16 -5.92 -20.27
CA ALA A 431 -28.79 -6.41 -20.20
C ALA A 431 -27.83 -5.21 -20.00
N GLY A 432 -27.19 -5.15 -18.82
CA GLY A 432 -26.08 -4.26 -18.49
C GLY A 432 -24.78 -5.05 -18.26
N GLN A 433 -23.89 -4.54 -17.40
CA GLN A 433 -22.70 -5.28 -16.94
C GLN A 433 -23.11 -6.56 -16.17
N CYS A 434 -24.11 -6.42 -15.29
CA CYS A 434 -24.99 -7.49 -14.83
C CYS A 434 -26.43 -7.19 -15.28
N THR A 435 -27.39 -8.10 -15.04
CA THR A 435 -28.81 -7.80 -15.30
C THR A 435 -29.24 -6.60 -14.46
N GLU A 436 -29.84 -5.60 -15.10
CA GLU A 436 -30.30 -4.36 -14.47
C GLU A 436 -31.82 -4.30 -14.51
N THR A 437 -32.44 -3.79 -13.45
CA THR A 437 -33.88 -3.53 -13.36
C THR A 437 -34.14 -2.03 -13.22
N TYR A 438 -34.99 -1.49 -14.09
CA TYR A 438 -35.29 -0.06 -14.16
C TYR A 438 -36.75 0.19 -14.56
N CYS A 439 -37.17 1.45 -14.47
CA CYS A 439 -38.46 1.90 -14.99
C CYS A 439 -38.25 2.73 -16.26
N PRO A 440 -38.69 2.23 -17.43
CA PRO A 440 -38.64 3.01 -18.67
C PRO A 440 -39.50 4.28 -18.59
N LYS A 441 -40.55 4.24 -17.77
CA LYS A 441 -41.47 5.34 -17.50
C LYS A 441 -41.83 5.32 -16.01
N GLY A 442 -42.07 6.51 -15.46
CA GLY A 442 -42.37 6.67 -14.03
C GLY A 442 -41.13 6.50 -13.15
N GLN A 443 -41.37 6.25 -11.87
CA GLN A 443 -40.35 6.14 -10.84
C GLN A 443 -40.25 4.70 -10.35
N LEU A 444 -39.03 4.16 -10.29
CA LEU A 444 -38.79 2.86 -9.66
C LEU A 444 -38.90 3.02 -8.14
N THR A 445 -39.71 2.18 -7.51
CA THR A 445 -39.83 2.13 -6.06
C THR A 445 -39.59 0.72 -5.55
N GLY A 446 -38.80 0.61 -4.48
CA GLY A 446 -38.42 -0.65 -3.87
C GLY A 446 -39.14 -0.88 -2.54
N ASN A 447 -39.51 -2.14 -2.29
CA ASN A 447 -40.12 -2.64 -1.06
C ASN A 447 -41.46 -1.96 -0.68
N ALA A 448 -42.18 -2.52 0.30
CA ALA A 448 -43.44 -1.95 0.77
C ALA A 448 -43.31 -0.51 1.33
N ALA A 449 -42.10 -0.11 1.73
CA ALA A 449 -41.78 1.25 2.20
C ALA A 449 -41.70 2.30 1.07
N ARG A 450 -41.78 1.87 -0.21
CA ARG A 450 -41.74 2.73 -1.40
C ARG A 450 -40.49 3.60 -1.47
N THR A 451 -39.32 3.01 -1.23
CA THR A 451 -38.05 3.71 -1.34
C THR A 451 -37.83 4.14 -2.80
N PRO A 452 -37.61 5.44 -3.09
CA PRO A 452 -37.25 5.92 -4.42
C PRO A 452 -35.94 5.32 -4.94
N LEU A 453 -35.97 4.74 -6.14
CA LEU A 453 -34.81 4.13 -6.78
C LEU A 453 -34.64 4.65 -8.21
N THR A 454 -33.40 4.68 -8.69
CA THR A 454 -33.08 4.97 -10.09
C THR A 454 -32.83 3.69 -10.89
N LEU A 455 -32.15 2.72 -10.29
CA LEU A 455 -31.77 1.44 -10.89
C LEU A 455 -31.55 0.42 -9.77
N LEU A 456 -31.87 -0.85 -10.04
CA LEU A 456 -31.39 -1.99 -9.26
C LEU A 456 -30.46 -2.82 -10.12
N THR A 457 -29.32 -3.20 -9.57
CA THR A 457 -28.32 -4.05 -10.23
C THR A 457 -28.28 -5.39 -9.54
N CYS A 458 -28.22 -6.46 -10.32
CA CYS A 458 -28.00 -7.79 -9.78
C CYS A 458 -26.54 -7.95 -9.34
N ASP A 459 -26.30 -8.24 -8.06
CA ASP A 459 -24.97 -8.43 -7.51
C ASP A 459 -24.43 -9.87 -7.70
N ALA A 460 -23.19 -10.12 -7.27
CA ALA A 460 -22.56 -11.44 -7.37
C ALA A 460 -23.27 -12.52 -6.54
N ASN A 461 -24.02 -12.15 -5.51
CA ASN A 461 -24.76 -13.04 -4.62
C ASN A 461 -26.20 -13.34 -5.12
N ALA A 462 -26.54 -12.94 -6.35
CA ALA A 462 -27.88 -13.04 -6.92
C ALA A 462 -28.93 -12.20 -6.14
N GLN A 463 -28.53 -11.07 -5.58
CA GLN A 463 -29.40 -10.11 -4.90
C GLN A 463 -29.56 -8.83 -5.73
N TRP A 464 -30.77 -8.27 -5.75
CA TRP A 464 -31.00 -6.95 -6.33
C TRP A 464 -30.59 -5.88 -5.35
N VAL A 465 -29.62 -5.04 -5.73
CA VAL A 465 -29.09 -3.98 -4.88
C VAL A 465 -29.19 -2.61 -5.53
N ASP A 466 -29.34 -1.57 -4.70
CA ASP A 466 -29.22 -0.18 -5.13
C ASP A 466 -27.77 0.32 -5.12
N ALA A 467 -27.56 1.61 -5.40
CA ALA A 467 -26.24 2.24 -5.42
C ALA A 467 -25.56 2.29 -4.04
N GLN A 468 -26.30 2.07 -2.95
CA GLN A 468 -25.81 2.02 -1.57
C GLN A 468 -25.68 0.57 -1.06
N ALA A 469 -25.82 -0.42 -1.95
CA ALA A 469 -25.78 -1.85 -1.64
C ALA A 469 -26.90 -2.34 -0.69
N ALA A 470 -28.02 -1.61 -0.59
CA ALA A 470 -29.19 -2.12 0.10
C ALA A 470 -29.91 -3.14 -0.78
N THR A 471 -30.43 -4.22 -0.18
CA THR A 471 -31.04 -5.34 -0.91
C THR A 471 -32.56 -5.20 -1.04
N TYR A 472 -33.09 -5.65 -2.17
CA TYR A 472 -34.51 -5.56 -2.51
C TYR A 472 -35.04 -6.90 -3.05
N THR A 473 -36.22 -7.29 -2.61
CA THR A 473 -36.90 -8.51 -3.08
C THR A 473 -38.15 -8.20 -3.91
N THR A 474 -38.63 -6.96 -3.86
CA THR A 474 -39.81 -6.47 -4.59
C THR A 474 -39.58 -5.05 -5.08
N ALA A 475 -40.01 -4.75 -6.30
CA ALA A 475 -39.99 -3.40 -6.84
C ALA A 475 -41.13 -3.20 -7.86
N GLN A 476 -41.58 -1.96 -8.03
CA GLN A 476 -42.58 -1.59 -9.02
C GLN A 476 -42.26 -0.24 -9.67
N CYS A 477 -42.72 -0.05 -10.90
CA CYS A 477 -42.74 1.25 -11.55
C CYS A 477 -44.02 1.98 -11.22
N GLU A 478 -43.90 3.14 -10.57
CA GLU A 478 -45.03 4.02 -10.27
C GLU A 478 -45.09 5.13 -11.31
N ILE A 479 -46.12 5.08 -12.18
CA ILE A 479 -46.28 6.00 -13.31
C ILE A 479 -47.44 6.96 -13.01
N PRO A 480 -47.20 8.29 -12.88
CA PRO A 480 -48.26 9.25 -12.59
C PRO A 480 -49.36 9.22 -13.65
N CYS A 481 -50.62 9.09 -13.22
CA CYS A 481 -51.80 9.09 -14.10
C CYS A 481 -52.82 10.18 -13.73
N THR A 482 -52.33 11.29 -13.18
CA THR A 482 -53.13 12.48 -12.81
C THR A 482 -52.77 13.73 -13.61
N GLN A 483 -51.80 13.61 -14.53
CA GLN A 483 -51.20 14.73 -15.25
C GLN A 483 -51.64 14.80 -16.72
N CYS A 484 -52.81 14.25 -17.05
CA CYS A 484 -53.30 14.38 -18.43
C CYS A 484 -53.61 15.85 -18.77
N PRO A 485 -53.33 16.29 -20.01
CA PRO A 485 -53.74 17.60 -20.50
C PRO A 485 -55.25 17.80 -20.33
N ALA A 486 -55.69 19.03 -20.06
CA ALA A 486 -57.12 19.32 -19.95
C ALA A 486 -57.83 18.99 -21.29
N LEU A 487 -58.90 18.18 -21.23
CA LEU A 487 -59.75 17.93 -22.39
C LEU A 487 -60.48 19.22 -22.75
N THR A 488 -60.43 19.58 -24.03
CA THR A 488 -61.18 20.72 -24.56
C THR A 488 -62.22 20.22 -25.57
N ASN A 489 -63.26 21.01 -25.78
CA ASN A 489 -64.22 20.84 -26.86
C ASN A 489 -63.86 21.69 -28.11
N ALA A 490 -62.66 22.28 -28.14
CA ALA A 490 -62.24 23.14 -29.24
C ALA A 490 -62.07 22.33 -30.54
N GLY A 491 -62.65 22.83 -31.63
CA GLY A 491 -62.60 22.14 -32.92
C GLY A 491 -63.58 20.97 -33.07
N MET A 492 -64.33 20.60 -32.02
CA MET A 492 -65.44 19.66 -32.14
C MET A 492 -66.71 20.42 -32.56
N PRO A 493 -67.29 20.14 -33.74
CA PRO A 493 -68.55 20.75 -34.13
C PRO A 493 -69.66 20.19 -33.23
N CYS A 494 -70.55 21.07 -32.74
CA CYS A 494 -71.76 20.64 -32.05
C CYS A 494 -72.82 20.22 -33.08
N LEU A 495 -73.51 19.08 -32.87
CA LEU A 495 -74.59 18.68 -33.79
C LEU A 495 -75.75 19.67 -33.66
N SER A 496 -76.42 19.98 -34.77
CA SER A 496 -77.67 20.73 -34.74
C SER A 496 -78.68 20.03 -33.83
N GLY A 497 -79.32 20.80 -32.94
CA GLY A 497 -80.25 20.26 -31.94
C GLY A 497 -79.59 19.71 -30.67
N PHE A 498 -78.29 19.94 -30.49
CA PHE A 498 -77.56 19.67 -29.24
C PHE A 498 -76.89 20.94 -28.71
N LYS A 499 -76.77 21.01 -27.38
CA LYS A 499 -75.89 21.94 -26.69
C LYS A 499 -74.66 21.20 -26.20
N CYS A 500 -73.48 21.69 -26.59
CA CYS A 500 -72.20 21.07 -26.27
C CYS A 500 -71.47 21.88 -25.19
N THR A 501 -70.99 21.20 -24.15
CA THR A 501 -70.17 21.79 -23.08
C THR A 501 -68.86 21.02 -22.94
N PRO A 502 -67.81 21.63 -22.35
CA PRO A 502 -66.61 20.90 -21.96
C PRO A 502 -66.95 19.76 -20.98
N VAL A 503 -66.16 18.68 -21.04
CA VAL A 503 -66.19 17.60 -20.05
C VAL A 503 -65.57 18.05 -18.72
N LEU A 504 -65.97 17.41 -17.62
CA LEU A 504 -65.41 17.63 -16.29
C LEU A 504 -64.42 16.52 -15.92
N THR A 505 -63.52 16.80 -14.98
CA THR A 505 -62.51 15.85 -14.49
C THR A 505 -62.65 15.63 -12.99
N ARG A 506 -62.55 14.37 -12.54
CA ARG A 506 -62.52 13.99 -11.11
C ARG A 506 -61.35 13.05 -10.82
N ASN A 507 -60.94 12.98 -9.55
CA ASN A 507 -59.76 12.22 -9.08
C ASN A 507 -60.13 11.20 -7.99
N ASP A 508 -61.30 10.58 -8.12
CA ASP A 508 -61.88 9.77 -7.05
C ASP A 508 -61.34 8.33 -7.07
N GLY A 509 -61.07 7.80 -8.27
CA GLY A 509 -60.48 6.49 -8.52
C GLY A 509 -58.94 6.47 -8.52
N GLN A 510 -58.35 5.39 -9.06
CA GLN A 510 -56.89 5.20 -9.14
C GLN A 510 -56.20 6.27 -10.00
N CYS A 511 -56.85 6.69 -11.08
CA CYS A 511 -56.39 7.71 -12.02
C CYS A 511 -57.49 8.76 -12.25
N SER A 512 -57.12 9.89 -12.86
CA SER A 512 -58.10 10.93 -13.20
C SER A 512 -59.11 10.42 -14.22
N GLU A 513 -60.37 10.80 -14.08
CA GLU A 513 -61.47 10.40 -14.96
C GLU A 513 -62.19 11.63 -15.51
N ALA A 514 -62.51 11.61 -16.81
CA ALA A 514 -63.36 12.61 -17.43
C ALA A 514 -64.82 12.10 -17.54
N TYR A 515 -65.77 12.99 -17.29
CA TYR A 515 -67.19 12.69 -17.24
C TYR A 515 -68.07 13.88 -17.63
N CYS A 516 -69.37 13.62 -17.79
CA CYS A 516 -70.41 14.61 -18.04
C CYS A 516 -71.44 14.63 -16.92
N ASP A 517 -71.74 15.80 -16.36
CA ASP A 517 -72.84 15.98 -15.40
C ASP A 517 -74.21 15.73 -16.05
N ALA A 518 -74.34 16.07 -17.33
CA ALA A 518 -75.54 15.85 -18.13
C ALA A 518 -75.17 15.60 -19.60
N GLY A 519 -76.00 14.81 -20.28
CA GLY A 519 -75.82 14.44 -21.68
C GLY A 519 -74.91 13.23 -21.88
N ILE A 520 -74.55 12.99 -23.14
CA ILE A 520 -73.63 11.91 -23.55
C ILE A 520 -72.24 12.49 -23.80
N MET A 521 -71.19 11.78 -23.39
CA MET A 521 -69.82 12.17 -23.69
C MET A 521 -69.43 11.67 -25.08
N THR A 522 -68.96 12.57 -25.94
CA THR A 522 -68.39 12.23 -27.24
C THR A 522 -66.93 12.68 -27.28
N ALA A 523 -66.07 11.90 -27.92
CA ALA A 523 -64.64 12.15 -27.97
C ALA A 523 -64.07 12.03 -29.38
N GLY A 524 -63.04 12.82 -29.65
CA GLY A 524 -62.34 12.88 -30.93
C GLY A 524 -63.13 13.59 -32.05
N SER A 525 -62.44 13.88 -33.15
CA SER A 525 -63.05 14.53 -34.33
C SER A 525 -64.17 13.71 -34.97
N GLY A 526 -64.12 12.37 -34.84
CA GLY A 526 -65.15 11.44 -35.29
C GLY A 526 -66.38 11.34 -34.37
N ARG A 527 -66.37 12.02 -33.20
CA ARG A 527 -67.47 12.04 -32.23
C ARG A 527 -67.89 10.66 -31.75
N THR A 528 -66.90 9.83 -31.43
CA THR A 528 -67.15 8.51 -30.85
C THR A 528 -67.83 8.69 -29.50
N THR A 529 -68.97 8.04 -29.29
CA THR A 529 -69.64 8.04 -27.98
C THR A 529 -68.82 7.19 -27.01
N VAL A 530 -68.42 7.78 -25.89
CA VAL A 530 -67.60 7.14 -24.86
C VAL A 530 -68.32 7.24 -23.52
N THR A 531 -68.28 6.18 -22.71
CA THR A 531 -68.92 6.19 -21.38
C THR A 531 -68.02 6.78 -20.30
N GLN A 532 -66.70 6.71 -20.50
CA GLN A 532 -65.69 7.19 -19.57
C GLN A 532 -64.37 7.38 -20.33
N LEU A 533 -63.59 8.39 -19.95
CA LEU A 533 -62.19 8.49 -20.31
C LEU A 533 -61.36 8.52 -19.04
N THR A 534 -60.29 7.73 -18.98
CA THR A 534 -59.37 7.69 -17.85
C THR A 534 -58.00 8.12 -18.31
N CYS A 535 -57.33 8.91 -17.48
CA CYS A 535 -55.95 9.29 -17.70
C CYS A 535 -55.03 8.08 -17.50
N ASN A 536 -54.26 7.69 -18.50
CA ASN A 536 -53.32 6.59 -18.38
C ASN A 536 -51.92 7.08 -17.91
N GLY A 537 -51.01 6.13 -17.66
CA GLY A 537 -49.62 6.44 -17.31
C GLY A 537 -48.79 7.13 -18.41
N LEU A 538 -49.35 7.32 -19.62
CA LEU A 538 -48.73 8.09 -20.70
C LEU A 538 -49.24 9.52 -20.77
N GLN A 539 -50.02 9.96 -19.77
CA GLN A 539 -50.68 11.27 -19.77
C GLN A 539 -51.63 11.44 -20.96
N GLN A 540 -52.28 10.35 -21.38
CA GLN A 540 -53.26 10.32 -22.45
C GLN A 540 -54.63 9.94 -21.89
N TRP A 541 -55.68 10.61 -22.37
CA TRP A 541 -57.05 10.20 -22.10
C TRP A 541 -57.40 9.02 -22.97
N VAL A 542 -57.76 7.91 -22.33
CA VAL A 542 -58.14 6.67 -23.02
C VAL A 542 -59.52 6.20 -22.63
N ASP A 543 -60.22 5.59 -23.58
CA ASP A 543 -61.43 4.82 -23.30
C ASP A 543 -61.09 3.43 -22.71
N PRO A 544 -62.08 2.60 -22.32
CA PRO A 544 -61.84 1.24 -21.84
C PRO A 544 -61.18 0.30 -22.86
N GLN A 545 -61.12 0.67 -24.14
CA GLN A 545 -60.48 -0.07 -25.23
C GLN A 545 -59.06 0.45 -25.54
N MET A 546 -58.54 1.39 -24.74
CA MET A 546 -57.23 2.03 -24.89
C MET A 546 -57.10 2.95 -26.12
N THR A 547 -58.22 3.43 -26.68
CA THR A 547 -58.21 4.45 -27.74
C THR A 547 -57.89 5.81 -27.15
N VAL A 548 -56.91 6.52 -27.72
CA VAL A 548 -56.46 7.83 -27.22
C VAL A 548 -57.31 8.97 -27.79
N TYR A 549 -57.71 9.90 -26.92
CA TYR A 549 -58.45 11.10 -27.25
C TYR A 549 -57.76 12.36 -26.70
N SER A 550 -57.82 13.45 -27.46
CA SER A 550 -57.30 14.78 -27.05
C SER A 550 -58.38 15.85 -26.92
N VAL A 551 -59.59 15.56 -27.42
CA VAL A 551 -60.76 16.44 -27.34
C VAL A 551 -61.98 15.60 -26.99
N ALA A 552 -62.84 16.16 -26.13
CA ALA A 552 -64.11 15.56 -25.76
C ALA A 552 -65.11 16.66 -25.35
N GLN A 553 -66.39 16.37 -25.52
CA GLN A 553 -67.47 17.27 -25.11
C GLN A 553 -68.66 16.47 -24.57
N CYS A 554 -69.47 17.14 -23.76
CA CYS A 554 -70.77 16.65 -23.35
C CYS A 554 -71.83 17.19 -24.29
N GLU A 555 -72.65 16.30 -24.87
CA GLU A 555 -73.72 16.66 -25.79
C GLU A 555 -75.06 16.42 -25.12
N THR A 556 -75.81 17.50 -24.90
CA THR A 556 -77.16 17.46 -24.34
C THR A 556 -78.18 17.86 -25.39
N SER A 557 -79.18 17.02 -25.65
CA SER A 557 -80.26 17.36 -26.58
C SER A 557 -81.02 18.61 -26.11
N CYS A 558 -81.22 19.54 -27.04
CA CYS A 558 -81.95 20.80 -26.83
C CYS A 558 -83.14 20.93 -27.80
N THR A 559 -83.61 19.82 -28.37
CA THR A 559 -84.81 19.78 -29.21
C THR A 559 -85.98 19.19 -28.44
N CYS A 560 -87.12 19.84 -28.54
CA CYS A 560 -88.34 19.45 -27.85
C CYS A 560 -89.46 19.21 -28.87
N PRO A 561 -90.37 18.28 -28.58
CA PRO A 561 -91.59 18.17 -29.38
C PRO A 561 -92.42 19.46 -29.29
N PRO A 562 -93.32 19.69 -30.26
CA PRO A 562 -94.32 20.75 -30.15
C PRO A 562 -95.06 20.73 -28.82
N LEU A 563 -95.07 21.88 -28.13
CA LEU A 563 -95.94 22.09 -26.97
C LEU A 563 -97.40 22.03 -27.42
N THR A 564 -98.18 21.18 -26.77
CA THR A 564 -99.61 21.08 -26.99
C THR A 564 -100.28 22.41 -26.70
N ILE A 565 -101.20 22.82 -27.59
CA ILE A 565 -101.99 24.03 -27.42
C ILE A 565 -103.28 23.66 -26.69
N THR A 566 -103.46 24.12 -25.46
CA THR A 566 -104.70 23.86 -24.72
C THR A 566 -105.86 24.60 -25.42
N PRO A 567 -106.92 23.92 -25.89
CA PRO A 567 -108.08 24.58 -26.49
C PRO A 567 -108.82 25.42 -25.46
N SER A 568 -109.30 26.61 -25.85
CA SER A 568 -110.20 27.39 -24.99
C SER A 568 -111.62 26.81 -25.07
N PRO A 569 -112.35 26.74 -23.94
CA PRO A 569 -113.78 26.39 -23.94
C PRO A 569 -114.67 27.43 -24.65
N ASN A 570 -114.15 28.64 -24.90
CA ASN A 570 -114.87 29.72 -25.56
C ASN A 570 -114.64 29.71 -27.09
N PRO A 571 -115.58 30.22 -27.90
CA PRO A 571 -115.50 30.22 -29.38
C PRO A 571 -114.43 31.16 -29.97
N ILE A 572 -113.49 31.65 -29.16
CA ILE A 572 -112.40 32.53 -29.59
C ILE A 572 -111.21 31.66 -30.00
N PRO A 573 -110.47 31.99 -31.08
CA PRO A 573 -109.30 31.22 -31.47
C PRO A 573 -108.24 31.22 -30.36
N THR A 574 -107.97 30.04 -29.79
CA THR A 574 -106.73 29.79 -29.04
C THR A 574 -105.60 29.48 -29.99
N ARG A 575 -104.42 30.04 -29.68
CA ARG A 575 -103.18 29.70 -30.37
C ARG A 575 -102.09 29.42 -29.36
N GLY A 576 -101.10 28.63 -29.73
CA GLY A 576 -99.84 28.54 -28.98
C GLY A 576 -98.86 29.58 -29.50
N ASN A 577 -97.76 29.73 -28.78
CA ASN A 577 -96.59 30.35 -29.37
C ASN A 577 -95.99 29.41 -30.43
N ALA A 578 -95.52 29.98 -31.54
CA ALA A 578 -94.87 29.23 -32.60
C ALA A 578 -93.50 28.71 -32.15
N LEU A 579 -93.23 27.45 -32.50
CA LEU A 579 -91.90 26.87 -32.36
C LEU A 579 -90.99 27.50 -33.43
N GLY A 580 -89.76 27.80 -33.04
CA GLY A 580 -88.69 27.98 -33.99
C GLY A 580 -87.43 27.31 -33.49
N ALA A 581 -86.34 27.62 -34.15
CA ALA A 581 -85.01 27.15 -33.78
C ALA A 581 -84.08 28.34 -33.65
N ASP A 582 -83.19 28.31 -32.66
CA ASP A 582 -82.06 29.23 -32.65
C ASP A 582 -81.00 28.83 -33.70
N ALA A 583 -79.91 29.58 -33.77
CA ALA A 583 -78.81 29.33 -34.69
C ALA A 583 -78.13 27.96 -34.51
N ALA A 584 -78.30 27.31 -33.36
CA ALA A 584 -77.77 25.98 -33.07
C ALA A 584 -78.78 24.84 -33.36
N GLY A 585 -79.97 25.17 -33.89
CA GLY A 585 -81.04 24.20 -34.13
C GLY A 585 -81.79 23.78 -32.87
N CYS A 586 -81.54 24.42 -31.72
CA CYS A 586 -82.27 24.14 -30.49
C CYS A 586 -83.67 24.72 -30.56
N SER A 587 -84.65 23.97 -30.03
CA SER A 587 -86.05 24.42 -30.03
C SER A 587 -86.21 25.66 -29.16
N THR A 588 -86.68 26.75 -29.78
CA THR A 588 -87.05 28.00 -29.13
C THR A 588 -88.49 28.34 -29.45
N ILE A 589 -89.03 29.34 -28.75
CA ILE A 589 -90.36 29.88 -29.01
C ILE A 589 -90.19 31.30 -29.56
N VAL A 590 -90.49 31.48 -30.85
CA VAL A 590 -90.08 32.65 -31.65
C VAL A 590 -91.14 33.76 -31.72
N THR A 591 -92.37 33.49 -31.29
CA THR A 591 -93.44 34.50 -31.26
C THR A 591 -94.18 34.37 -29.95
N ARG A 592 -94.11 35.40 -29.10
CA ARG A 592 -94.82 35.44 -27.81
C ARG A 592 -96.21 36.06 -28.02
N CYS A 593 -97.14 35.81 -27.11
CA CYS A 593 -98.56 36.16 -27.28
C CYS A 593 -98.77 37.62 -27.72
N SER A 594 -99.88 37.93 -28.40
CA SER A 594 -100.11 39.31 -28.86
C SER A 594 -100.21 40.29 -27.70
N ARG A 595 -100.08 41.59 -27.98
CA ARG A 595 -99.91 42.66 -26.97
C ARG A 595 -100.89 42.60 -25.77
N ASN A 596 -102.11 42.11 -25.99
CA ASN A 596 -103.19 42.09 -25.00
C ASN A 596 -103.63 40.67 -24.60
N ASP A 597 -102.92 39.64 -25.04
CA ASP A 597 -103.26 38.26 -24.69
C ASP A 597 -102.68 37.90 -23.32
N LEU A 598 -103.36 36.98 -22.63
CA LEU A 598 -102.82 36.26 -21.50
C LEU A 598 -102.08 35.01 -22.00
N TYR A 599 -101.06 34.59 -21.25
CA TYR A 599 -100.32 33.37 -21.56
C TYR A 599 -100.53 32.32 -20.47
N ARG A 600 -101.32 31.29 -20.77
CA ARG A 600 -101.57 30.16 -19.87
C ARG A 600 -100.54 29.07 -20.12
N LEU A 601 -99.93 28.60 -19.04
CA LEU A 601 -98.93 27.55 -19.00
C LEU A 601 -99.43 26.43 -18.08
N VAL A 602 -99.45 25.20 -18.58
CA VAL A 602 -99.66 24.02 -17.73
C VAL A 602 -98.30 23.50 -17.31
N THR A 603 -98.08 23.43 -16.00
CA THR A 603 -96.89 22.87 -15.39
C THR A 603 -97.28 21.68 -14.52
N ALA A 604 -96.28 20.93 -14.06
CA ALA A 604 -96.53 19.82 -13.13
C ALA A 604 -97.15 20.28 -11.80
N ASP A 605 -96.88 21.52 -11.39
CA ASP A 605 -97.34 22.10 -10.12
C ASP A 605 -98.69 22.83 -10.25
N GLY A 606 -99.26 22.88 -11.46
CA GLY A 606 -100.56 23.49 -11.74
C GLY A 606 -100.55 24.43 -12.94
N ILE A 607 -101.56 25.29 -13.01
CA ILE A 607 -101.73 26.24 -14.12
C ILE A 607 -101.21 27.60 -13.70
N VAL A 608 -100.34 28.17 -14.52
CA VAL A 608 -99.85 29.53 -14.37
C VAL A 608 -100.37 30.39 -15.52
N THR A 609 -100.97 31.52 -15.20
CA THR A 609 -101.39 32.52 -16.19
C THR A 609 -100.55 33.78 -16.03
N LEU A 610 -99.87 34.18 -17.10
CA LEU A 610 -99.06 35.38 -17.16
C LEU A 610 -99.86 36.50 -17.83
N GLU A 611 -99.90 37.68 -17.20
CA GLU A 611 -100.47 38.90 -17.78
C GLU A 611 -99.40 39.68 -18.58
N PRO A 612 -99.76 40.53 -19.57
CA PRO A 612 -98.81 41.46 -20.18
C PRO A 612 -98.12 42.34 -19.12
N PRO A 613 -96.79 42.58 -19.21
CA PRO A 613 -95.90 42.22 -20.31
C PRO A 613 -95.28 40.82 -20.22
N ALA A 614 -95.42 40.08 -19.12
CA ALA A 614 -94.83 38.75 -18.92
C ALA A 614 -95.32 37.73 -19.97
N ALA A 615 -96.59 37.82 -20.36
CA ALA A 615 -97.15 37.05 -21.48
C ALA A 615 -96.36 37.20 -22.81
N GLN A 616 -95.71 38.35 -22.99
CA GLN A 616 -94.90 38.68 -24.17
C GLN A 616 -93.39 38.53 -23.95
N SER A 617 -92.93 38.31 -22.71
CA SER A 617 -91.51 38.37 -22.39
C SER A 617 -90.92 37.06 -21.82
N THR A 618 -91.77 36.13 -21.38
CA THR A 618 -91.31 34.84 -20.86
C THR A 618 -90.69 34.00 -21.95
N ALA A 619 -89.39 33.72 -21.82
CA ALA A 619 -88.68 32.78 -22.67
C ALA A 619 -89.00 31.35 -22.26
N MET A 620 -89.05 30.45 -23.25
CA MET A 620 -88.96 29.02 -23.01
C MET A 620 -87.79 28.46 -23.78
N THR A 621 -87.02 27.61 -23.11
CA THR A 621 -85.92 26.88 -23.71
C THR A 621 -86.17 25.39 -23.55
N CYS A 622 -85.78 24.62 -24.56
CA CYS A 622 -85.79 23.18 -24.44
C CYS A 622 -84.53 22.70 -23.71
N VAL A 623 -84.71 21.88 -22.67
CA VAL A 623 -83.63 21.25 -21.93
C VAL A 623 -83.96 19.76 -21.75
N GLY A 624 -83.15 18.88 -22.34
CA GLY A 624 -83.33 17.43 -22.22
C GLY A 624 -84.69 16.94 -22.72
N GLY A 625 -85.20 17.53 -23.80
CA GLY A 625 -86.50 17.18 -24.39
C GLY A 625 -87.73 17.75 -23.66
N LYS A 626 -87.54 18.59 -22.64
CA LYS A 626 -88.62 19.27 -21.91
C LYS A 626 -88.55 20.78 -22.06
N TRP A 627 -89.69 21.44 -22.17
CA TRP A 627 -89.78 22.89 -22.20
C TRP A 627 -89.65 23.47 -20.80
N MET A 628 -88.68 24.36 -20.62
CA MET A 628 -88.39 25.03 -19.36
C MET A 628 -88.64 26.53 -19.49
N ALA A 629 -89.36 27.10 -18.53
CA ALA A 629 -89.59 28.54 -18.41
C ALA A 629 -89.21 29.02 -17.01
N THR A 630 -88.69 30.24 -16.89
CA THR A 630 -88.49 30.87 -15.57
C THR A 630 -89.77 31.60 -15.18
N ILE A 631 -90.48 31.09 -14.18
CA ILE A 631 -91.73 31.66 -13.66
C ILE A 631 -91.46 32.07 -12.21
N ASN A 632 -91.67 33.35 -11.89
CA ASN A 632 -91.43 33.90 -10.55
C ASN A 632 -90.03 33.59 -9.97
N GLY A 633 -89.01 33.53 -10.84
CA GLY A 633 -87.62 33.23 -10.46
C GLY A 633 -87.28 31.75 -10.35
N VAL A 634 -88.24 30.84 -10.56
CA VAL A 634 -88.05 29.39 -10.50
C VAL A 634 -88.11 28.79 -11.91
N GLN A 635 -87.21 27.86 -12.20
CA GLN A 635 -87.26 27.11 -13.46
C GLN A 635 -88.37 26.04 -13.37
N THR A 636 -89.33 26.11 -14.28
CA THR A 636 -90.52 25.24 -14.25
C THR A 636 -90.71 24.55 -15.59
N VAL A 637 -91.04 23.26 -15.54
CA VAL A 637 -91.37 22.46 -16.73
C VAL A 637 -92.76 22.84 -17.22
N VAL A 638 -92.88 23.15 -18.51
CA VAL A 638 -94.14 23.47 -19.18
C VAL A 638 -94.53 22.31 -20.10
N GLN A 639 -95.77 21.86 -19.98
CA GLN A 639 -96.32 20.71 -20.72
C GLN A 639 -97.31 21.16 -21.80
N GLU A 640 -98.05 22.23 -21.53
CA GLU A 640 -99.00 22.81 -22.48
C GLU A 640 -98.96 24.32 -22.40
N GLN A 641 -99.43 24.96 -23.47
CA GLN A 641 -99.48 26.40 -23.57
C GLN A 641 -100.76 26.88 -24.25
N ALA A 642 -101.19 28.10 -23.93
CA ALA A 642 -102.22 28.78 -24.70
C ALA A 642 -102.06 30.31 -24.58
N CYS A 643 -101.89 30.97 -25.72
CA CYS A 643 -102.16 32.39 -25.88
C CYS A 643 -103.64 32.59 -26.17
N TYR A 644 -104.27 33.40 -25.35
CA TYR A 644 -105.69 33.67 -25.50
C TYR A 644 -105.99 35.11 -25.10
N THR A 645 -106.91 35.72 -25.85
CA THR A 645 -107.45 37.02 -25.49
C THR A 645 -108.38 36.82 -24.30
N PHE A 646 -108.17 37.57 -23.22
CA PHE A 646 -108.96 37.44 -21.99
C PHE A 646 -110.46 37.56 -22.32
N PRO A 647 -111.27 36.48 -22.21
CA PRO A 647 -112.66 36.48 -22.66
C PRO A 647 -113.60 37.12 -21.64
N CYS A 648 -113.10 37.43 -20.44
CA CYS A 648 -113.89 37.86 -19.29
C CYS A 648 -113.69 39.38 -19.05
N THR A 649 -113.62 40.18 -20.13
CA THR A 649 -113.35 41.64 -20.21
C THR A 649 -114.20 42.55 -19.31
N THR A 650 -115.08 41.99 -18.49
CA THR A 650 -116.01 42.70 -17.59
C THR A 650 -115.94 42.24 -16.13
N CYS A 651 -115.02 41.34 -15.77
CA CYS A 651 -114.84 40.93 -14.36
C CYS A 651 -114.13 42.05 -13.58
N ASN A 652 -114.85 42.71 -12.67
CA ASN A 652 -114.32 43.81 -11.86
C ASN A 652 -113.36 43.31 -10.78
N ASN A 653 -112.58 44.20 -10.19
CA ASN A 653 -111.74 43.85 -9.05
C ASN A 653 -112.59 43.49 -7.82
N VAL A 654 -112.09 42.58 -6.99
CA VAL A 654 -112.64 42.32 -5.65
C VAL A 654 -112.00 43.30 -4.68
N ARG A 655 -112.83 43.98 -3.88
CA ARG A 655 -112.37 44.80 -2.76
C ARG A 655 -112.49 44.00 -1.48
N THR A 656 -111.40 43.87 -0.76
CA THR A 656 -111.39 43.19 0.54
C THR A 656 -111.81 44.14 1.65
N GLY A 657 -112.72 43.68 2.51
CA GLY A 657 -112.98 44.26 3.82
C GLY A 657 -111.91 43.85 4.84
N PRO A 658 -111.97 44.40 6.06
CA PRO A 658 -111.03 44.07 7.13
C PRO A 658 -110.98 42.55 7.40
N GLY A 659 -109.78 41.99 7.47
CA GLY A 659 -109.55 40.55 7.74
C GLY A 659 -109.66 39.62 6.53
N VAL A 660 -110.19 40.07 5.39
CA VAL A 660 -110.22 39.27 4.16
C VAL A 660 -108.92 39.44 3.38
N VAL A 661 -108.30 38.32 3.02
CA VAL A 661 -107.17 38.28 2.10
C VAL A 661 -107.64 37.66 0.78
N THR A 662 -107.38 38.34 -0.33
CA THR A 662 -107.67 37.84 -1.69
C THR A 662 -106.38 37.47 -2.40
N THR A 663 -106.39 36.30 -3.03
CA THR A 663 -105.35 35.89 -3.99
C THR A 663 -105.99 35.74 -5.36
N LEU A 664 -105.49 36.49 -6.33
CA LEU A 664 -105.92 36.34 -7.73
C LEU A 664 -105.34 35.04 -8.29
N ALA A 665 -106.21 34.22 -8.84
CA ALA A 665 -105.95 33.00 -9.57
C ALA A 665 -106.76 33.01 -10.88
N TYR A 666 -106.62 31.96 -11.66
CA TYR A 666 -107.41 31.74 -12.87
C TYR A 666 -108.03 30.35 -12.80
N ASP A 667 -109.33 30.28 -13.10
CA ASP A 667 -110.06 29.02 -13.06
C ASP A 667 -109.52 28.05 -14.13
N PRO A 668 -109.22 26.80 -13.76
CA PRO A 668 -108.52 25.87 -14.63
C PRO A 668 -109.36 25.43 -15.83
N THR A 669 -110.69 25.55 -15.75
CA THR A 669 -111.63 25.06 -16.75
C THR A 669 -112.14 26.19 -17.65
N SER A 670 -112.56 27.32 -17.09
CA SER A 670 -113.13 28.46 -17.83
C SER A 670 -112.10 29.50 -18.29
N PHE A 671 -110.88 29.44 -17.74
CA PHE A 671 -109.77 30.38 -17.97
C PHE A 671 -110.04 31.82 -17.51
N CYS A 672 -111.12 32.04 -16.75
CA CYS A 672 -111.48 33.34 -16.20
C CYS A 672 -110.80 33.62 -14.85
N LYS A 673 -110.78 34.90 -14.45
CA LYS A 673 -110.26 35.31 -13.14
C LYS A 673 -111.06 34.64 -12.01
N GLN A 674 -110.33 34.13 -11.04
CA GLN A 674 -110.83 33.55 -9.81
C GLN A 674 -110.13 34.23 -8.63
N TYR A 675 -110.87 34.66 -7.61
CA TYR A 675 -110.29 35.15 -6.37
C TYR A 675 -110.47 34.09 -5.29
N VAL A 676 -109.36 33.60 -4.76
CA VAL A 676 -109.34 32.74 -3.57
C VAL A 676 -109.31 33.64 -2.34
N LEU A 677 -110.22 33.39 -1.41
CA LEU A 677 -110.43 34.16 -0.20
C LEU A 677 -109.86 33.40 1.00
N SER A 678 -109.12 34.09 1.84
CA SER A 678 -108.54 33.57 3.10
C SER A 678 -108.66 34.60 4.22
N GLY A 679 -108.40 34.20 5.48
CA GLY A 679 -108.33 35.11 6.64
C GLY A 679 -109.58 35.24 7.52
N CYS A 680 -110.71 34.63 7.15
CA CYS A 680 -111.95 34.70 7.94
C CYS A 680 -112.38 33.30 8.42
N PRO A 681 -112.26 32.98 9.72
CA PRO A 681 -112.57 31.63 10.24
C PRO A 681 -114.05 31.25 10.15
N ASN A 682 -114.95 32.23 10.13
CA ASN A 682 -116.41 32.00 10.10
C ASN A 682 -117.01 32.08 8.68
N GLY A 683 -116.18 32.17 7.64
CA GLY A 683 -116.62 32.29 6.24
C GLY A 683 -116.67 33.73 5.72
N TYR A 684 -117.23 33.90 4.52
CA TYR A 684 -117.19 35.15 3.75
C TYR A 684 -118.59 35.58 3.35
N LYS A 685 -118.83 36.90 3.27
CA LYS A 685 -120.09 37.45 2.76
C LYS A 685 -119.90 38.60 1.79
N VAL A 686 -120.81 38.67 0.82
CA VAL A 686 -121.00 39.82 -0.09
C VAL A 686 -122.38 40.39 0.21
N GLY A 687 -122.42 41.61 0.75
CA GLY A 687 -123.66 42.17 1.32
C GLY A 687 -124.19 41.27 2.44
N THR A 688 -125.41 40.74 2.26
CA THR A 688 -126.06 39.80 3.18
C THR A 688 -125.90 38.33 2.79
N THR A 689 -125.25 38.02 1.66
CA THR A 689 -125.12 36.66 1.13
C THR A 689 -123.81 36.02 1.56
N THR A 690 -123.88 34.88 2.23
CA THR A 690 -122.69 34.05 2.53
C THR A 690 -122.21 33.36 1.26
N ILE A 691 -120.89 33.39 1.03
CA ILE A 691 -120.24 32.82 -0.15
C ILE A 691 -119.15 31.82 0.26
N GLY A 692 -118.73 31.01 -0.70
CA GLY A 692 -117.58 30.13 -0.50
C GLY A 692 -116.27 30.89 -0.46
N SER A 693 -115.18 30.17 -0.21
CA SER A 693 -113.81 30.70 -0.20
C SER A 693 -113.25 31.04 -1.58
N THR A 694 -114.06 30.95 -2.64
CA THR A 694 -113.60 31.12 -4.03
C THR A 694 -114.65 31.87 -4.82
N LEU A 695 -114.29 33.00 -5.41
CA LEU A 695 -115.12 33.74 -6.36
C LEU A 695 -114.58 33.54 -7.78
N THR A 696 -115.32 32.82 -8.63
CA THR A 696 -114.94 32.63 -10.03
C THR A 696 -115.84 33.49 -10.92
N CYS A 697 -115.28 34.09 -11.96
CA CYS A 697 -116.07 34.76 -12.98
C CYS A 697 -116.41 33.72 -14.07
N SER A 698 -117.67 33.33 -14.26
CA SER A 698 -118.06 32.29 -15.23
C SER A 698 -119.05 32.82 -16.28
N ASP A 699 -119.14 32.12 -17.42
CA ASP A 699 -120.06 32.32 -18.56
C ASP A 699 -120.68 33.71 -18.69
N ARG A 700 -119.96 34.57 -19.43
CA ARG A 700 -120.42 35.87 -19.90
C ARG A 700 -121.01 36.73 -18.77
N GLN A 701 -120.08 37.14 -17.90
CA GLN A 701 -120.08 38.38 -17.11
C GLN A 701 -120.49 38.27 -15.62
N ARG A 702 -120.80 37.07 -15.06
CA ARG A 702 -121.25 36.91 -13.65
C ARG A 702 -120.18 36.39 -12.68
N TRP A 703 -120.26 36.78 -11.40
CA TRP A 703 -119.53 36.15 -10.30
C TRP A 703 -120.29 34.95 -9.76
N SER A 704 -119.64 33.78 -9.69
CA SER A 704 -120.18 32.54 -9.15
C SER A 704 -119.34 32.06 -7.96
N SER A 705 -119.98 31.89 -6.79
CA SER A 705 -119.40 31.26 -5.59
C SER A 705 -120.49 30.77 -4.64
N GLY A 706 -120.58 29.46 -4.39
CA GLY A 706 -121.63 28.90 -3.52
C GLY A 706 -123.02 29.34 -3.97
N SER A 707 -123.82 29.89 -3.04
CA SER A 707 -125.17 30.43 -3.30
C SER A 707 -125.20 31.80 -3.99
N PHE A 708 -124.06 32.44 -4.23
CA PHE A 708 -124.02 33.77 -4.83
C PHE A 708 -123.80 33.73 -6.34
N GLN A 709 -124.75 34.36 -7.05
CA GLN A 709 -124.63 34.74 -8.46
C GLN A 709 -124.88 36.25 -8.58
N GLY A 710 -123.83 37.01 -8.87
CA GLY A 710 -123.86 38.49 -8.85
C GLY A 710 -123.90 39.16 -10.24
N PRO A 711 -124.45 40.39 -10.35
CA PRO A 711 -124.51 41.15 -11.60
C PRO A 711 -123.15 41.73 -12.04
N ILE A 712 -123.15 42.21 -13.28
CA ILE A 712 -122.00 42.60 -14.11
C ILE A 712 -121.66 44.08 -13.86
N GLY A 713 -120.37 44.44 -13.81
CA GLY A 713 -119.92 45.85 -13.94
C GLY A 713 -119.65 46.64 -12.65
N GLY A 714 -120.00 46.13 -11.46
CA GLY A 714 -119.60 46.72 -10.16
C GLY A 714 -118.45 45.98 -9.45
N MET A 715 -117.58 46.71 -8.74
CA MET A 715 -116.60 46.16 -7.79
C MET A 715 -117.34 45.40 -6.67
N VAL A 716 -116.92 44.18 -6.34
CA VAL A 716 -117.55 43.37 -5.29
C VAL A 716 -116.75 43.50 -4.00
N THR A 717 -117.40 43.95 -2.92
CA THR A 717 -116.79 44.01 -1.59
C THR A 717 -117.07 42.72 -0.81
N VAL A 718 -116.02 42.03 -0.39
CA VAL A 718 -116.09 40.80 0.41
C VAL A 718 -115.69 41.11 1.85
N ASN A 719 -116.51 40.73 2.81
CA ASN A 719 -116.23 40.87 4.26
C ASN A 719 -116.20 39.49 4.94
N CYS A 720 -115.61 39.39 6.14
CA CYS A 720 -115.80 38.22 7.00
C CYS A 720 -117.29 38.09 7.38
N ALA A 721 -117.79 36.86 7.42
CA ALA A 721 -119.18 36.53 7.76
C ALA A 721 -119.54 36.96 9.18
#